data_AF-A0A2V3HMC3-F1
#
_entry.id   AF-A0A2V3HMC3-F1
#
_cell.length_a   1.000
_cell.length_b   1.000
_cell.length_c   1.000
_cell.angle_alpha   90.00
_cell.angle_beta   90.00
_cell.angle_gamma   90.00
#
_symmetry.space_group_name_H-M   'P 1'
#
loop_
_entity.id
_entity.type
_entity.pdbx_description
1 polymer ?
#
loop_
_entity_poly.entity_id
_entity_poly.type
_entity_poly.pdbx_seq_one_letter_code
_entity_poly.pdbx_strand_id
1 'polypeptide(L)'
;MPAGWDEQRLSAELDAYQEWLDERADEIYLVAEEAKALGKDFSEVVEIPRAADLAGRTEKLLEEYLDGMEIETELRQLLLEHEDREETAIEMATRVAKRMHARTKDLVLAIETGLRVGLAILTEAVLVAPLEGIGRVQLLHNEDGSQFVSIDFCGPIRAAGGTAQALAVLIADVIRRELGVGAYKARFDEVERVKEEFGLYRGNLQYRPPPEEVEMIVPACPVMVNGESTENIECSGYRDLENIEGNRVRGGVVLVIGEGLCLKAPKVQKHTERLQVPGWEFITHFANKGKDSEENGGTNRPKRSIEPNSRFMDDVIAGRPVFGEPSKPGGFRLRYGRTRATGLAAGALNPVTMHALGEFIAVGTQMKIERPGKACAVTPSHDIEGPWLLFSDGNFGRIDLLDGWNQLDEAPECIWDNGELMLGYGEFLENNKPLVPSAYNRDWWAADIIAGLVDEDAVTDLAQLLGLRRSELPEGVPVTEVGGDAVKSARSGRLWNRFLRDMLVDWEVAKGIIARFQTAVPSPWNLWWADLPLEWSAPLRDQLLIATSEQGSSGAQDGWREWNSDAARLRLPTMKDASGLEAVPDRFLESLLVDHGLVKSACMVLGVAHIHDGDDLLLLEGWEGLLDGLGLEQVDGEVRSRAELNAILDERLSRLAAAQQLVGNERLRKQQLGGEQDAVRTQAETAARQRGESIATTERAGEDAAAEIEDEGPEDAERLDAAEALLDEHEVDGSLWLVRRTSELRWENAAPVRIGARMARPEKAKHREMKPAVHALFLPNRHRRRPAASAFRRRGTWLAARTTGSTRMRPLRSTLPAAELPSSTRARRACNLRWPHGPEAAETLLQMAPPRRVSIAAPAADAGVGARGSGTRPSAEEGEMRQGTDFGRLHPRAAGEGSVAGEAWTASVPRWHHPLRHERRAGDPFPAV
;
A
#
# COMPACT_ATOMS: atom_id res chain seq x y z
N MET A 1 27.87 -8.57 -13.53
CA MET A 1 27.61 -10.02 -13.70
C MET A 1 27.19 -10.26 -15.14
N PRO A 2 27.69 -11.29 -15.85
CA PRO A 2 27.06 -11.76 -17.07
C PRO A 2 25.65 -12.28 -16.77
N ALA A 3 24.76 -12.29 -17.76
CA ALA A 3 23.40 -12.78 -17.60
C ALA A 3 23.39 -14.27 -17.20
N GLY A 4 22.69 -14.60 -16.10
CA GLY A 4 22.56 -15.98 -15.59
C GLY A 4 21.49 -16.82 -16.32
N TRP A 5 21.20 -16.46 -17.57
CA TRP A 5 20.11 -16.99 -18.41
C TRP A 5 20.53 -17.07 -19.88
N ASP A 6 19.81 -17.91 -20.65
CA ASP A 6 20.07 -18.19 -22.06
C ASP A 6 19.36 -17.15 -22.93
N GLU A 7 19.99 -16.00 -23.13
CA GLU A 7 19.40 -14.83 -23.79
C GLU A 7 18.97 -15.12 -25.23
N GLN A 8 19.82 -15.76 -26.04
CA GLN A 8 19.48 -16.07 -27.44
C GLN A 8 18.23 -16.97 -27.53
N ARG A 9 18.12 -17.97 -26.67
CA ARG A 9 16.97 -18.87 -26.64
C ARG A 9 15.72 -18.17 -26.12
N LEU A 10 15.85 -17.36 -25.05
CA LEU A 10 14.72 -16.63 -24.46
C LEU A 10 14.17 -15.54 -25.39
N SER A 11 15.02 -14.85 -26.15
CA SER A 11 14.57 -13.93 -27.21
C SER A 11 13.79 -14.68 -28.28
N ALA A 12 14.33 -15.78 -28.83
CA ALA A 12 13.63 -16.57 -29.85
C ALA A 12 12.30 -17.20 -29.34
N GLU A 13 12.24 -17.59 -28.07
CA GLU A 13 11.00 -18.05 -27.41
C GLU A 13 9.98 -16.92 -27.24
N LEU A 14 10.44 -15.68 -26.97
CA LEU A 14 9.60 -14.49 -26.83
C LEU A 14 9.10 -13.94 -28.18
N ASP A 15 9.97 -13.91 -29.19
CA ASP A 15 9.63 -13.47 -30.56
C ASP A 15 8.55 -14.37 -31.15
N ALA A 16 8.74 -15.70 -31.09
CA ALA A 16 7.74 -16.67 -31.57
C ALA A 16 6.42 -16.63 -30.77
N TYR A 17 6.46 -16.27 -29.49
CA TYR A 17 5.25 -16.06 -28.69
C TYR A 17 4.52 -14.75 -29.07
N GLN A 18 5.26 -13.70 -29.39
CA GLN A 18 4.70 -12.43 -29.88
C GLN A 18 4.08 -12.59 -31.27
N GLU A 19 4.76 -13.26 -32.21
CA GLU A 19 4.20 -13.61 -33.52
C GLU A 19 2.88 -14.38 -33.37
N TRP A 20 2.85 -15.40 -32.50
CA TRP A 20 1.64 -16.18 -32.22
C TRP A 20 0.49 -15.33 -31.62
N LEU A 21 0.80 -14.38 -30.74
CA LEU A 21 -0.21 -13.45 -30.21
C LEU A 21 -0.77 -12.52 -31.29
N ASP A 22 0.11 -11.98 -32.16
CA ASP A 22 -0.29 -11.03 -33.19
C ASP A 22 -1.10 -11.71 -34.32
N GLU A 23 -0.73 -12.91 -34.77
CA GLU A 23 -1.55 -13.72 -35.69
C GLU A 23 -2.97 -13.93 -35.14
N ARG A 24 -3.08 -14.30 -33.85
CA ARG A 24 -4.37 -14.54 -33.19
C ARG A 24 -5.15 -13.25 -32.95
N ALA A 25 -4.48 -12.11 -32.80
CA ALA A 25 -5.14 -10.82 -32.79
C ALA A 25 -5.74 -10.49 -34.17
N ASP A 26 -4.99 -10.69 -35.27
CA ASP A 26 -5.47 -10.42 -36.63
C ASP A 26 -6.63 -11.32 -37.05
N GLU A 27 -6.60 -12.62 -36.71
CA GLU A 27 -7.76 -13.52 -36.89
C GLU A 27 -9.04 -12.95 -36.27
N ILE A 28 -8.94 -12.32 -35.09
CA ILE A 28 -10.08 -11.74 -34.37
C ILE A 28 -10.47 -10.37 -34.94
N TYR A 29 -9.51 -9.55 -35.36
CA TYR A 29 -9.78 -8.25 -35.99
C TYR A 29 -10.52 -8.40 -37.32
N LEU A 30 -10.13 -9.36 -38.17
CA LEU A 30 -10.85 -9.66 -39.43
C LEU A 30 -12.33 -9.99 -39.19
N VAL A 31 -12.63 -10.82 -38.18
CA VAL A 31 -14.02 -11.16 -37.79
C VAL A 31 -14.77 -9.93 -37.23
N ALA A 32 -14.09 -9.04 -36.52
CA ALA A 32 -14.67 -7.79 -36.03
C ALA A 32 -14.94 -6.79 -37.16
N GLU A 33 -14.07 -6.67 -38.14
CA GLU A 33 -14.22 -5.82 -39.33
C GLU A 33 -15.38 -6.32 -40.21
N GLU A 34 -15.44 -7.63 -40.50
CA GLU A 34 -16.58 -8.23 -41.21
C GLU A 34 -17.91 -7.93 -40.50
N ALA A 35 -17.93 -7.97 -39.16
CA ALA A 35 -19.13 -7.67 -38.38
C ALA A 35 -19.51 -6.17 -38.40
N LYS A 36 -18.53 -5.27 -38.31
CA LYS A 36 -18.71 -3.80 -38.36
C LYS A 36 -19.17 -3.31 -39.73
N ALA A 37 -18.61 -3.87 -40.80
CA ALA A 37 -18.96 -3.55 -42.18
C ALA A 37 -20.43 -3.86 -42.55
N LEU A 38 -21.16 -4.61 -41.71
CA LEU A 38 -22.62 -4.81 -41.85
C LEU A 38 -23.45 -3.57 -41.45
N GLY A 39 -22.82 -2.49 -40.99
CA GLY A 39 -23.48 -1.22 -40.65
C GLY A 39 -24.48 -1.34 -39.50
N LYS A 40 -24.23 -2.24 -38.54
CA LYS A 40 -25.18 -2.60 -37.47
C LYS A 40 -24.97 -1.82 -36.17
N ASP A 41 -23.78 -1.29 -35.93
CA ASP A 41 -23.38 -0.61 -34.69
C ASP A 41 -23.41 0.93 -34.85
N PHE A 42 -22.65 1.66 -34.01
CA PHE A 42 -22.46 3.10 -34.11
C PHE A 42 -21.42 3.48 -35.16
N SER A 43 -20.35 2.68 -35.29
CA SER A 43 -19.32 2.79 -36.33
C SER A 43 -19.39 1.63 -37.33
N GLU A 44 -18.84 1.87 -38.53
CA GLU A 44 -18.62 0.88 -39.59
C GLU A 44 -17.19 0.31 -39.57
N VAL A 45 -16.32 0.81 -38.68
CA VAL A 45 -14.96 0.30 -38.39
C VAL A 45 -14.84 -0.17 -36.94
N VAL A 46 -13.76 -0.89 -36.61
CA VAL A 46 -13.49 -1.35 -35.24
C VAL A 46 -13.10 -0.16 -34.34
N GLU A 47 -13.85 0.05 -33.27
CA GLU A 47 -13.76 1.22 -32.36
C GLU A 47 -12.65 1.09 -31.30
N ILE A 48 -11.79 0.07 -31.42
CA ILE A 48 -10.62 -0.18 -30.55
C ILE A 48 -9.42 -0.40 -31.48
N PRO A 49 -8.43 0.52 -31.55
CA PRO A 49 -7.29 0.38 -32.45
C PRO A 49 -6.17 -0.47 -31.84
N ARG A 50 -5.43 -1.22 -32.67
CA ARG A 50 -4.16 -1.87 -32.27
C ARG A 50 -3.03 -0.83 -32.15
N ALA A 51 -2.18 -1.02 -31.15
CA ALA A 51 -0.92 -0.31 -30.99
C ALA A 51 0.12 -1.28 -30.39
N ALA A 52 1.33 -1.30 -30.96
CA ALA A 52 2.40 -2.21 -30.52
C ALA A 52 3.05 -1.76 -29.20
N ASP A 53 3.23 -0.45 -29.01
CA ASP A 53 4.05 0.12 -27.95
C ASP A 53 3.44 1.39 -27.33
N LEU A 54 4.18 2.02 -26.41
CA LEU A 54 3.79 3.27 -25.77
C LEU A 54 3.55 4.38 -26.80
N ALA A 55 4.43 4.51 -27.80
CA ALA A 55 4.33 5.57 -28.79
C ALA A 55 3.04 5.45 -29.62
N GLY A 56 2.73 4.25 -30.12
CA GLY A 56 1.52 4.00 -30.90
C GLY A 56 0.26 4.14 -30.08
N ARG A 57 0.29 3.80 -28.78
CA ARG A 57 -0.84 4.08 -27.88
C ARG A 57 -1.02 5.57 -27.66
N THR A 58 0.05 6.34 -27.42
CA THR A 58 -0.02 7.79 -27.19
C THR A 58 -0.60 8.53 -28.39
N GLU A 59 -0.19 8.19 -29.61
CA GLU A 59 -0.72 8.79 -30.83
C GLU A 59 -2.21 8.46 -31.03
N LYS A 60 -2.57 7.18 -30.99
CA LYS A 60 -3.96 6.72 -31.23
C LYS A 60 -4.93 7.10 -30.11
N LEU A 61 -4.45 7.30 -28.88
CA LEU A 61 -5.25 7.85 -27.77
C LEU A 61 -5.60 9.33 -28.00
N LEU A 62 -4.77 10.07 -28.74
CA LEU A 62 -4.85 11.53 -28.90
C LEU A 62 -5.09 11.99 -30.35
N GLU A 63 -5.52 11.09 -31.23
CA GLU A 63 -5.75 11.36 -32.67
C GLU A 63 -6.63 12.61 -32.89
N GLU A 64 -7.72 12.76 -32.13
CA GLU A 64 -8.62 13.93 -32.20
C GLU A 64 -7.96 15.26 -31.75
N TYR A 65 -6.88 15.21 -30.95
CA TYR A 65 -6.18 16.38 -30.39
C TYR A 65 -4.88 16.74 -31.13
N LEU A 66 -4.31 15.80 -31.87
CA LEU A 66 -3.03 15.98 -32.57
C LEU A 66 -3.18 16.70 -33.93
N ASP A 67 -4.40 16.94 -34.42
CA ASP A 67 -4.67 17.53 -35.75
C ASP A 67 -3.93 16.75 -36.88
N GLY A 68 -3.79 15.44 -36.73
CA GLY A 68 -2.99 14.61 -37.65
C GLY A 68 -1.49 14.94 -37.66
N MET A 69 -0.90 15.30 -36.51
CA MET A 69 0.54 15.25 -36.30
C MET A 69 0.98 13.83 -35.95
N GLU A 70 1.85 13.26 -36.77
CA GLU A 70 2.59 12.04 -36.45
C GLU A 70 3.63 12.35 -35.34
N ILE A 71 3.57 11.60 -34.25
CA ILE A 71 4.44 11.68 -33.08
C ILE A 71 5.11 10.34 -32.74
N GLU A 72 4.59 9.23 -33.28
CA GLU A 72 4.98 7.86 -32.93
C GLU A 72 6.50 7.60 -33.05
N THR A 73 7.08 7.87 -34.23
CA THR A 73 8.49 7.59 -34.52
C THR A 73 9.46 8.44 -33.70
N GLU A 74 9.11 9.70 -33.42
CA GLU A 74 9.94 10.58 -32.59
C GLU A 74 9.88 10.20 -31.11
N LEU A 75 8.69 9.82 -30.61
CA LEU A 75 8.54 9.34 -29.24
C LEU A 75 9.29 8.02 -29.03
N ARG A 76 9.32 7.12 -30.02
CA ARG A 76 10.21 5.94 -30.00
C ARG A 76 11.68 6.32 -29.86
N GLN A 77 12.14 7.31 -30.62
CA GLN A 77 13.54 7.76 -30.55
C GLN A 77 13.87 8.36 -29.19
N LEU A 78 13.03 9.24 -28.64
CA LEU A 78 13.24 9.82 -27.31
C LEU A 78 13.25 8.76 -26.19
N LEU A 79 12.42 7.73 -26.28
CA LEU A 79 12.40 6.58 -25.35
C LEU A 79 13.65 5.67 -25.46
N LEU A 80 14.50 5.86 -26.47
CA LEU A 80 15.81 5.21 -26.60
C LEU A 80 16.97 6.15 -26.21
N GLU A 81 16.75 7.47 -26.22
CA GLU A 81 17.74 8.50 -25.87
C GLU A 81 17.74 8.83 -24.37
N HIS A 82 16.58 8.73 -23.69
CA HIS A 82 16.44 8.97 -22.25
C HIS A 82 16.17 7.68 -21.46
N GLU A 83 16.84 7.50 -20.33
CA GLU A 83 16.52 6.43 -19.36
C GLU A 83 15.19 6.67 -18.61
N ASP A 84 14.69 7.91 -18.58
CA ASP A 84 13.52 8.30 -17.78
C ASP A 84 12.35 8.81 -18.63
N ARG A 85 11.18 8.21 -18.39
CA ARG A 85 9.91 8.53 -19.07
C ARG A 85 9.39 9.89 -18.65
N GLU A 86 9.70 10.31 -17.43
CA GLU A 86 9.28 11.62 -16.90
C GLU A 86 9.94 12.78 -17.67
N GLU A 87 11.17 12.61 -18.20
CA GLU A 87 11.81 13.61 -19.07
C GLU A 87 11.27 13.55 -20.50
N THR A 88 11.18 12.33 -21.04
CA THR A 88 10.59 12.06 -22.36
C THR A 88 9.21 12.73 -22.49
N ALA A 89 8.39 12.66 -21.44
CA ALA A 89 7.09 13.31 -21.38
C ALA A 89 7.17 14.84 -21.46
N ILE A 90 8.08 15.47 -20.70
CA ILE A 90 8.25 16.93 -20.65
C ILE A 90 8.82 17.47 -21.96
N GLU A 91 9.84 16.81 -22.53
CA GLU A 91 10.40 17.23 -23.80
C GLU A 91 9.42 17.01 -24.95
N MET A 92 8.81 15.83 -25.08
CA MET A 92 7.89 15.56 -26.18
C MET A 92 6.64 16.44 -26.11
N ALA A 93 6.09 16.70 -24.92
CA ALA A 93 5.03 17.68 -24.72
C ALA A 93 5.44 19.08 -25.23
N THR A 94 6.66 19.51 -24.94
CA THR A 94 7.22 20.80 -25.39
C THR A 94 7.42 20.84 -26.91
N ARG A 95 7.97 19.78 -27.50
CA ARG A 95 8.17 19.66 -28.96
C ARG A 95 6.83 19.63 -29.72
N VAL A 96 5.81 18.97 -29.17
CA VAL A 96 4.45 18.96 -29.74
C VAL A 96 3.78 20.32 -29.59
N ALA A 97 3.84 20.97 -28.42
CA ALA A 97 3.27 22.30 -28.21
C ALA A 97 3.88 23.34 -29.17
N LYS A 98 5.21 23.35 -29.35
CA LYS A 98 5.90 24.22 -30.30
C LYS A 98 5.44 23.99 -31.75
N ARG A 99 5.26 22.73 -32.18
CA ARG A 99 4.74 22.39 -33.52
C ARG A 99 3.28 22.78 -33.70
N MET A 100 2.42 22.49 -32.72
CA MET A 100 1.01 22.88 -32.76
C MET A 100 0.88 24.40 -32.86
N HIS A 101 1.58 25.16 -32.01
CA HIS A 101 1.58 26.62 -32.10
C HIS A 101 2.14 27.12 -33.45
N ALA A 102 3.20 26.51 -33.97
CA ALA A 102 3.74 26.86 -35.28
C ALA A 102 2.71 26.66 -36.41
N ARG A 103 1.89 25.60 -36.33
CA ARG A 103 0.85 25.21 -37.30
C ARG A 103 -0.42 26.06 -37.19
N THR A 104 -1.02 26.16 -36.01
CA THR A 104 -2.37 26.75 -35.84
C THR A 104 -2.35 28.22 -35.41
N LYS A 105 -1.22 28.70 -34.85
CA LYS A 105 -1.07 30.01 -34.16
C LYS A 105 -1.91 30.19 -32.89
N ASP A 106 -2.69 29.19 -32.51
CA ASP A 106 -3.41 29.17 -31.25
C ASP A 106 -2.44 28.78 -30.11
N LEU A 107 -2.45 29.54 -29.01
CA LEU A 107 -1.65 29.25 -27.82
C LEU A 107 -2.36 28.26 -26.90
N VAL A 108 -3.69 28.36 -26.76
CA VAL A 108 -4.49 27.48 -25.88
C VAL A 108 -4.45 26.06 -26.41
N LEU A 109 -4.74 25.87 -27.69
CA LEU A 109 -4.68 24.55 -28.34
C LEU A 109 -3.27 23.95 -28.28
N ALA A 110 -2.22 24.77 -28.43
CA ALA A 110 -0.84 24.31 -28.33
C ALA A 110 -0.46 23.83 -26.92
N ILE A 111 -0.84 24.57 -25.88
CA ILE A 111 -0.61 24.18 -24.49
C ILE A 111 -1.44 22.92 -24.15
N GLU A 112 -2.70 22.87 -24.58
CA GLU A 112 -3.58 21.73 -24.34
C GLU A 112 -3.06 20.44 -25.01
N THR A 113 -2.71 20.47 -26.30
CA THR A 113 -2.18 19.28 -26.98
C THR A 113 -0.87 18.81 -26.37
N GLY A 114 0.06 19.73 -26.05
CA GLY A 114 1.31 19.38 -25.38
C GLY A 114 1.08 18.74 -24.01
N LEU A 115 0.21 19.34 -23.19
CA LEU A 115 -0.15 18.83 -21.87
C LEU A 115 -0.81 17.45 -21.93
N ARG A 116 -1.73 17.23 -22.87
CA ARG A 116 -2.38 15.93 -23.08
C ARG A 116 -1.36 14.86 -23.53
N VAL A 117 -0.43 15.18 -24.44
CA VAL A 117 0.65 14.26 -24.86
C VAL A 117 1.57 13.91 -23.68
N GLY A 118 2.04 14.91 -22.93
CA GLY A 118 2.90 14.67 -21.77
C GLY A 118 2.20 13.79 -20.71
N LEU A 119 0.95 14.09 -20.37
CA LEU A 119 0.17 13.28 -19.44
C LEU A 119 -0.11 11.87 -19.97
N ALA A 120 -0.28 11.69 -21.29
CA ALA A 120 -0.43 10.36 -21.89
C ALA A 120 0.85 9.53 -21.77
N ILE A 121 2.02 10.10 -22.04
CA ILE A 121 3.32 9.41 -21.86
C ILE A 121 3.51 8.99 -20.38
N LEU A 122 3.25 9.91 -19.44
CA LEU A 122 3.31 9.64 -17.99
C LEU A 122 2.32 8.59 -17.50
N THR A 123 1.21 8.37 -18.21
CA THR A 123 0.16 7.39 -17.87
C THR A 123 0.14 6.18 -18.80
N GLU A 124 1.26 5.95 -19.48
CA GLU A 124 1.53 4.84 -20.42
C GLU A 124 0.53 4.72 -21.59
N ALA A 125 -0.25 5.78 -21.82
CA ALA A 125 -1.46 5.82 -22.65
C ALA A 125 -2.48 4.70 -22.33
N VAL A 126 -2.53 4.27 -21.06
CA VAL A 126 -3.47 3.26 -20.54
C VAL A 126 -4.64 3.89 -19.77
N LEU A 127 -4.45 5.11 -19.23
CA LEU A 127 -5.43 5.78 -18.38
C LEU A 127 -6.25 6.83 -19.15
N VAL A 128 -7.48 7.07 -18.70
CA VAL A 128 -8.41 8.08 -19.28
C VAL A 128 -8.03 9.52 -18.90
N ALA A 129 -7.04 9.72 -18.03
CA ALA A 129 -6.65 11.04 -17.53
C ALA A 129 -6.21 12.07 -18.60
N PRO A 130 -5.53 11.71 -19.70
CA PRO A 130 -5.23 12.63 -20.81
C PRO A 130 -6.47 13.10 -21.58
N LEU A 131 -7.61 12.41 -21.42
CA LEU A 131 -8.89 12.73 -22.08
C LEU A 131 -9.86 13.41 -21.12
N GLU A 132 -10.27 12.71 -20.06
CA GLU A 132 -11.28 13.16 -19.08
C GLU A 132 -10.70 13.82 -17.82
N GLY A 133 -9.38 13.76 -17.60
CA GLY A 133 -8.73 14.38 -16.44
C GLY A 133 -8.45 15.88 -16.64
N ILE A 134 -8.22 16.30 -17.89
CA ILE A 134 -8.08 17.69 -18.31
C ILE A 134 -9.37 18.11 -19.01
N GLY A 135 -10.17 18.98 -18.37
CA GLY A 135 -11.42 19.48 -18.92
C GLY A 135 -11.19 20.50 -20.05
N ARG A 136 -10.42 21.55 -19.76
CA ARG A 136 -9.97 22.58 -20.72
C ARG A 136 -8.70 23.26 -20.21
N VAL A 137 -7.95 23.88 -21.13
CA VAL A 137 -6.91 24.87 -20.81
C VAL A 137 -7.42 26.26 -21.18
N GLN A 138 -7.00 27.30 -20.44
CA GLN A 138 -7.35 28.69 -20.71
C GLN A 138 -6.15 29.63 -20.50
N LEU A 139 -6.18 30.77 -21.18
CA LEU A 139 -5.34 31.93 -20.87
C LEU A 139 -6.17 32.97 -20.15
N LEU A 140 -5.84 33.22 -18.88
CA LEU A 140 -6.46 34.22 -18.02
C LEU A 140 -5.49 35.39 -17.76
N HIS A 141 -5.93 36.43 -17.07
CA HIS A 141 -5.15 37.67 -16.88
C HIS A 141 -4.93 37.95 -15.38
N ASN A 142 -3.67 38.24 -15.02
CA ASN A 142 -3.29 38.73 -13.69
C ASN A 142 -3.77 40.19 -13.51
N GLU A 143 -3.69 40.72 -12.28
CA GLU A 143 -4.05 42.12 -11.97
C GLU A 143 -3.24 43.18 -12.73
N ASP A 144 -2.03 42.83 -13.17
CA ASP A 144 -1.17 43.67 -14.03
C ASP A 144 -1.47 43.53 -15.53
N GLY A 145 -2.49 42.76 -15.90
CA GLY A 145 -2.88 42.47 -17.28
C GLY A 145 -2.00 41.44 -18.00
N SER A 146 -0.99 40.85 -17.34
CA SER A 146 -0.18 39.79 -17.94
C SER A 146 -0.98 38.48 -18.05
N GLN A 147 -0.81 37.77 -19.16
CA GLN A 147 -1.50 36.50 -19.40
C GLN A 147 -0.80 35.32 -18.73
N PHE A 148 -1.58 34.43 -18.12
CA PHE A 148 -1.11 33.19 -17.48
C PHE A 148 -1.97 31.99 -17.88
N VAL A 149 -1.46 30.77 -17.64
CA VAL A 149 -2.17 29.52 -17.94
C VAL A 149 -3.02 29.08 -16.75
N SER A 150 -4.29 28.76 -17.03
CA SER A 150 -5.20 28.08 -16.12
C SER A 150 -5.60 26.73 -16.69
N ILE A 151 -5.65 25.68 -15.86
CA ILE A 151 -5.97 24.31 -16.26
C ILE A 151 -7.15 23.83 -15.43
N ASP A 152 -8.26 23.49 -16.07
CA ASP A 152 -9.39 22.88 -15.39
C ASP A 152 -9.19 21.37 -15.26
N PHE A 153 -8.75 20.95 -14.07
CA PHE A 153 -8.66 19.54 -13.72
C PHE A 153 -10.02 18.99 -13.29
N CYS A 154 -10.40 17.85 -13.88
CA CYS A 154 -11.66 17.17 -13.61
C CYS A 154 -11.44 15.94 -12.71
N GLY A 155 -12.49 15.49 -12.01
CA GLY A 155 -12.42 14.35 -11.08
C GLY A 155 -11.69 13.08 -11.58
N PRO A 156 -11.79 12.68 -12.87
CA PRO A 156 -11.04 11.56 -13.43
C PRO A 156 -9.51 11.69 -13.36
N ILE A 157 -8.95 12.88 -13.12
CA ILE A 157 -7.50 13.08 -12.89
C ILE A 157 -6.99 12.25 -11.70
N ARG A 158 -7.86 11.82 -10.77
CA ARG A 158 -7.48 10.92 -9.68
C ARG A 158 -6.95 9.56 -10.18
N ALA A 159 -7.37 9.11 -11.35
CA ALA A 159 -6.88 7.86 -11.95
C ALA A 159 -5.38 7.93 -12.29
N ALA A 160 -4.86 9.11 -12.66
CA ALA A 160 -3.45 9.30 -13.02
C ALA A 160 -2.47 9.09 -11.84
N GLY A 161 -2.98 9.22 -10.60
CA GLY A 161 -2.15 9.26 -9.39
C GLY A 161 -1.41 10.58 -9.20
N GLY A 162 -0.98 10.83 -7.96
CA GLY A 162 -0.40 12.11 -7.53
C GLY A 162 0.83 12.56 -8.33
N THR A 163 1.70 11.62 -8.73
CA THR A 163 2.93 11.98 -9.47
C THR A 163 2.58 12.56 -10.84
N ALA A 164 1.67 11.93 -11.59
CA ALA A 164 1.24 12.45 -12.89
C ALA A 164 0.41 13.74 -12.76
N GLN A 165 -0.34 13.92 -11.67
CA GLN A 165 -1.02 15.19 -11.34
C GLN A 165 -0.04 16.35 -11.16
N ALA A 166 0.99 16.16 -10.33
CA ALA A 166 2.00 17.19 -10.09
C ALA A 166 2.84 17.47 -11.34
N LEU A 167 3.23 16.42 -12.08
CA LEU A 167 3.97 16.56 -13.32
C LEU A 167 3.15 17.21 -14.44
N ALA A 168 1.82 17.10 -14.45
CA ALA A 168 0.97 17.86 -15.39
C ALA A 168 1.10 19.38 -15.16
N VAL A 169 1.18 19.83 -13.90
CA VAL A 169 1.43 21.25 -13.57
C VAL A 169 2.83 21.68 -14.02
N LEU A 170 3.85 20.83 -13.81
CA LEU A 170 5.22 21.07 -14.27
C LEU A 170 5.32 21.14 -15.80
N ILE A 171 4.70 20.20 -16.53
CA ILE A 171 4.66 20.17 -18.00
C ILE A 171 4.04 21.47 -18.54
N ALA A 172 2.91 21.89 -17.97
CA ALA A 172 2.28 23.14 -18.38
C ALA A 172 3.16 24.37 -18.10
N ASP A 173 3.90 24.39 -16.98
CA ASP A 173 4.84 25.46 -16.67
C ASP A 173 6.06 25.49 -17.61
N VAL A 174 6.58 24.33 -18.04
CA VAL A 174 7.63 24.28 -19.08
C VAL A 174 7.09 24.78 -20.42
N ILE A 175 5.94 24.25 -20.89
CA ILE A 175 5.33 24.66 -22.16
C ILE A 175 5.03 26.17 -22.17
N ARG A 176 4.44 26.71 -21.10
CA ARG A 176 4.03 28.12 -21.07
C ARG A 176 5.21 29.08 -21.09
N ARG A 177 6.36 28.71 -20.49
CA ARG A 177 7.62 29.47 -20.63
C ARG A 177 8.12 29.45 -22.08
N GLU A 178 8.13 28.27 -22.68
CA GLU A 178 8.59 28.03 -24.06
C GLU A 178 7.70 28.66 -25.14
N LEU A 179 6.45 28.97 -24.82
CA LEU A 179 5.51 29.75 -25.64
C LEU A 179 5.40 31.23 -25.23
N GLY A 180 6.23 31.70 -24.28
CA GLY A 180 6.32 33.12 -23.89
C GLY A 180 5.18 33.66 -23.02
N VAL A 181 4.42 32.78 -22.36
CA VAL A 181 3.28 33.14 -21.48
C VAL A 181 3.77 33.43 -20.05
N GLY A 182 3.16 34.42 -19.41
CA GLY A 182 3.46 34.85 -18.04
C GLY A 182 3.15 33.78 -16.98
N ALA A 183 3.67 34.01 -15.78
CA ALA A 183 3.34 33.19 -14.61
C ALA A 183 2.03 33.67 -13.98
N TYR A 184 1.27 32.75 -13.40
CA TYR A 184 0.15 33.05 -12.53
C TYR A 184 0.62 33.82 -11.28
N LYS A 185 -0.20 34.76 -10.81
CA LYS A 185 -0.01 35.51 -9.56
C LYS A 185 -1.29 35.40 -8.75
N ALA A 186 -1.32 34.46 -7.82
CA ALA A 186 -2.51 34.20 -7.01
C ALA A 186 -2.93 35.42 -6.19
N ARG A 187 -4.22 35.75 -6.23
CA ARG A 187 -4.84 36.74 -5.35
C ARG A 187 -5.18 36.12 -3.99
N PHE A 188 -5.34 36.98 -2.98
CA PHE A 188 -5.69 36.54 -1.62
C PHE A 188 -7.01 35.77 -1.56
N ASP A 189 -8.05 36.25 -2.25
CA ASP A 189 -9.36 35.61 -2.34
C ASP A 189 -9.34 34.27 -3.09
N GLU A 190 -8.48 34.12 -4.09
CA GLU A 190 -8.23 32.84 -4.78
C GLU A 190 -7.57 31.80 -3.84
N VAL A 191 -6.60 32.22 -3.01
CA VAL A 191 -5.94 31.35 -2.01
C VAL A 191 -6.94 30.93 -0.92
N GLU A 192 -7.67 31.88 -0.35
CA GLU A 192 -8.67 31.60 0.69
C GLU A 192 -9.83 30.74 0.18
N ARG A 193 -10.23 30.89 -1.10
CA ARG A 193 -11.17 29.97 -1.77
C ARG A 193 -10.64 28.52 -1.76
N VAL A 194 -9.35 28.30 -2.05
CA VAL A 194 -8.78 26.95 -2.02
C VAL A 194 -8.72 26.40 -0.58
N LYS A 195 -8.40 27.22 0.42
CA LYS A 195 -8.50 26.84 1.85
C LYS A 195 -9.93 26.40 2.23
N GLU A 196 -10.94 27.18 1.85
CA GLU A 196 -12.36 26.84 2.07
C GLU A 196 -12.74 25.52 1.35
N GLU A 197 -12.27 25.32 0.11
CA GLU A 197 -12.52 24.09 -0.65
C GLU A 197 -11.89 22.84 0.01
N PHE A 198 -10.66 22.92 0.54
CA PHE A 198 -10.06 21.84 1.33
C PHE A 198 -10.87 21.52 2.60
N GLY A 199 -11.38 22.55 3.30
CA GLY A 199 -12.24 22.37 4.46
C GLY A 199 -13.56 21.67 4.12
N LEU A 200 -14.23 22.11 3.05
CA LEU A 200 -15.55 21.62 2.63
C LEU A 200 -15.52 20.27 1.89
N TYR A 201 -14.39 19.88 1.30
CA TYR A 201 -14.28 18.63 0.52
C TYR A 201 -14.48 17.39 1.40
N ARG A 202 -15.45 16.54 1.02
CA ARG A 202 -15.85 15.34 1.77
C ARG A 202 -15.32 14.02 1.21
N GLY A 203 -14.59 14.06 0.09
CA GLY A 203 -13.89 12.87 -0.39
C GLY A 203 -12.66 12.59 0.50
N ASN A 204 -12.41 11.32 0.82
CA ASN A 204 -11.16 10.93 1.47
C ASN A 204 -10.00 11.32 0.54
N LEU A 205 -9.09 12.16 1.04
CA LEU A 205 -7.81 12.48 0.43
C LEU A 205 -6.71 11.59 1.04
N GLN A 206 -5.68 11.27 0.26
CA GLN A 206 -4.47 10.61 0.73
C GLN A 206 -3.59 11.53 1.59
N TYR A 207 -3.76 12.84 1.41
CA TYR A 207 -3.14 13.91 2.19
C TYR A 207 -4.05 15.14 2.16
N ARG A 208 -4.21 15.80 3.31
CA ARG A 208 -4.95 17.07 3.43
C ARG A 208 -3.95 18.11 3.95
N PRO A 209 -3.44 19.03 3.11
CA PRO A 209 -2.55 20.08 3.58
C PRO A 209 -3.26 20.96 4.64
N PRO A 210 -2.56 21.40 5.69
CA PRO A 210 -3.05 22.45 6.57
C PRO A 210 -3.17 23.79 5.82
N PRO A 211 -3.91 24.79 6.37
CA PRO A 211 -4.09 26.07 5.72
C PRO A 211 -2.79 26.80 5.36
N GLU A 212 -1.73 26.70 6.19
CA GLU A 212 -0.43 27.30 5.87
C GLU A 212 0.20 26.72 4.59
N GLU A 213 0.09 25.41 4.38
CA GLU A 213 0.62 24.75 3.18
C GLU A 213 -0.13 25.16 1.92
N VAL A 214 -1.45 25.38 2.02
CA VAL A 214 -2.25 25.95 0.93
C VAL A 214 -1.83 27.39 0.64
N GLU A 215 -1.59 28.19 1.69
CA GLU A 215 -1.13 29.58 1.58
C GLU A 215 0.27 29.71 0.97
N MET A 216 1.16 28.74 1.20
CA MET A 216 2.48 28.70 0.57
C MET A 216 2.41 28.17 -0.87
N ILE A 217 1.68 27.07 -1.12
CA ILE A 217 1.78 26.37 -2.41
C ILE A 217 0.97 27.03 -3.53
N VAL A 218 -0.19 27.64 -3.23
CA VAL A 218 -1.06 28.24 -4.26
C VAL A 218 -0.43 29.49 -4.90
N PRO A 219 0.19 30.42 -4.16
CA PRO A 219 0.92 31.56 -4.74
C PRO A 219 2.25 31.19 -5.39
N ALA A 220 2.90 30.11 -4.93
CA ALA A 220 4.16 29.65 -5.50
C ALA A 220 4.01 28.92 -6.84
N CYS A 221 2.82 28.34 -7.11
CA CYS A 221 2.55 27.66 -8.37
C CYS A 221 2.50 28.66 -9.56
N PRO A 222 3.38 28.55 -10.57
CA PRO A 222 3.42 29.48 -11.70
C PRO A 222 2.29 29.28 -12.74
N VAL A 223 1.42 28.29 -12.52
CA VAL A 223 0.27 27.92 -13.34
C VAL A 223 -0.93 27.73 -12.41
N MET A 224 -2.10 28.27 -12.79
CA MET A 224 -3.30 28.18 -11.95
C MET A 224 -3.92 26.79 -12.05
N VAL A 225 -3.92 26.06 -10.92
CA VAL A 225 -4.65 24.81 -10.75
C VAL A 225 -6.13 25.13 -10.54
N ASN A 226 -6.95 24.88 -11.56
CA ASN A 226 -8.38 25.17 -11.59
C ASN A 226 -9.18 23.86 -11.83
N GLY A 227 -10.50 23.93 -12.02
CA GLY A 227 -11.30 22.74 -12.27
C GLY A 227 -12.82 22.94 -12.22
N GLU A 228 -13.54 22.00 -12.82
CA GLU A 228 -15.01 22.00 -12.76
C GLU A 228 -15.54 21.73 -11.34
N SER A 229 -16.74 22.24 -11.07
CA SER A 229 -17.49 22.02 -9.82
C SER A 229 -18.00 20.57 -9.71
N THR A 230 -17.15 19.66 -9.23
CA THR A 230 -17.51 18.23 -9.09
C THR A 230 -18.50 17.95 -7.95
N GLU A 231 -18.46 18.75 -6.88
CA GLU A 231 -19.29 18.54 -5.69
C GLU A 231 -20.59 19.36 -5.72
N ASN A 232 -21.59 18.89 -4.96
CA ASN A 232 -22.84 19.62 -4.76
C ASN A 232 -22.83 20.56 -3.55
N ILE A 233 -21.64 20.85 -3.00
CA ILE A 233 -21.42 21.73 -1.85
C ILE A 233 -21.00 23.10 -2.37
N GLU A 234 -21.66 24.16 -1.91
CA GLU A 234 -21.30 25.54 -2.21
C GLU A 234 -20.35 26.12 -1.17
N CYS A 235 -19.40 26.94 -1.63
CA CYS A 235 -18.57 27.79 -0.78
C CYS A 235 -19.41 28.94 -0.18
N SER A 236 -18.93 29.52 0.91
CA SER A 236 -19.68 30.49 1.73
C SER A 236 -19.03 31.87 1.73
N GLY A 237 -17.71 31.97 1.82
CA GLY A 237 -16.99 33.24 1.80
C GLY A 237 -16.69 33.70 0.38
N TYR A 238 -15.87 32.94 -0.33
CA TYR A 238 -15.21 33.37 -1.58
C TYR A 238 -15.98 32.89 -2.81
N ARG A 239 -17.22 33.36 -2.94
CA ARG A 239 -18.21 32.84 -3.89
C ARG A 239 -17.93 33.17 -5.35
N ASP A 240 -18.09 34.44 -5.71
CA ASP A 240 -18.04 34.93 -7.09
C ASP A 240 -16.67 35.58 -7.35
N LEU A 241 -15.76 34.87 -8.04
CA LEU A 241 -14.37 35.29 -8.29
C LEU A 241 -14.08 35.36 -9.80
N GLU A 242 -13.25 36.30 -10.23
CA GLU A 242 -13.03 36.62 -11.65
C GLU A 242 -12.45 35.44 -12.46
N ASN A 243 -11.51 34.70 -11.89
CA ASN A 243 -10.82 33.57 -12.56
C ASN A 243 -11.43 32.19 -12.26
N ILE A 244 -12.54 32.09 -11.50
CA ILE A 244 -13.10 30.80 -11.05
C ILE A 244 -14.59 30.71 -11.41
N GLU A 245 -14.93 29.86 -12.37
CA GLU A 245 -16.31 29.64 -12.81
C GLU A 245 -17.14 28.85 -11.78
N GLY A 246 -17.80 29.58 -10.89
CA GLY A 246 -18.90 29.07 -10.07
C GLY A 246 -18.53 28.74 -8.62
N ASN A 247 -19.57 28.56 -7.80
CA ASN A 247 -19.52 28.84 -6.37
C ASN A 247 -19.46 27.54 -5.54
N ARG A 248 -18.95 26.45 -6.12
CA ARG A 248 -18.95 25.08 -5.56
C ARG A 248 -17.55 24.49 -5.51
N VAL A 249 -17.38 23.48 -4.67
CA VAL A 249 -16.08 22.83 -4.43
C VAL A 249 -15.58 22.08 -5.67
N ARG A 250 -14.40 22.47 -6.16
CA ARG A 250 -13.71 21.93 -7.35
C ARG A 250 -12.82 20.74 -6.96
N GLY A 251 -13.34 19.52 -7.03
CA GLY A 251 -12.61 18.34 -6.56
C GLY A 251 -11.28 18.07 -7.28
N GLY A 252 -11.13 18.47 -8.54
CA GLY A 252 -9.86 18.35 -9.27
C GLY A 252 -8.73 19.19 -8.66
N VAL A 253 -9.04 20.42 -8.24
CA VAL A 253 -8.09 21.35 -7.57
C VAL A 253 -7.58 20.74 -6.26
N VAL A 254 -8.51 20.30 -5.41
CA VAL A 254 -8.23 19.69 -4.11
C VAL A 254 -7.36 18.43 -4.25
N LEU A 255 -7.58 17.64 -5.31
CA LEU A 255 -6.77 16.45 -5.61
C LEU A 255 -5.37 16.79 -6.12
N VAL A 256 -5.24 17.66 -7.12
CA VAL A 256 -3.94 17.99 -7.74
C VAL A 256 -3.02 18.71 -6.75
N ILE A 257 -3.55 19.58 -5.89
CA ILE A 257 -2.76 20.22 -4.84
C ILE A 257 -2.43 19.21 -3.72
N GLY A 258 -3.44 18.52 -3.17
CA GLY A 258 -3.26 17.67 -1.98
C GLY A 258 -2.58 16.33 -2.25
N GLU A 259 -3.09 15.53 -3.21
CA GLU A 259 -2.52 14.21 -3.55
C GLU A 259 -1.37 14.30 -4.55
N GLY A 260 -1.33 15.37 -5.35
CA GLY A 260 -0.24 15.69 -6.25
C GLY A 260 0.86 16.50 -5.57
N LEU A 261 0.79 17.83 -5.68
CA LEU A 261 1.89 18.75 -5.38
C LEU A 261 2.45 18.58 -3.95
N CYS A 262 1.61 18.62 -2.91
CA CYS A 262 2.06 18.42 -1.52
C CYS A 262 2.58 16.98 -1.29
N LEU A 263 1.72 15.96 -1.47
CA LEU A 263 2.05 14.57 -1.14
C LEU A 263 3.18 13.96 -1.99
N LYS A 264 3.49 14.52 -3.16
CA LYS A 264 4.55 14.03 -4.06
C LYS A 264 5.72 15.00 -4.22
N ALA A 265 5.79 16.07 -3.42
CA ALA A 265 6.91 17.01 -3.41
C ALA A 265 8.30 16.35 -3.49
N PRO A 266 8.65 15.30 -2.71
CA PRO A 266 9.96 14.64 -2.83
C PRO A 266 10.25 13.98 -4.19
N LYS A 267 9.23 13.47 -4.91
CA LYS A 267 9.44 12.94 -6.26
C LYS A 267 9.48 14.06 -7.30
N VAL A 268 8.65 15.11 -7.14
CA VAL A 268 8.67 16.29 -8.03
C VAL A 268 10.03 16.98 -7.95
N GLN A 269 10.57 17.20 -6.74
CA GLN A 269 11.88 17.79 -6.48
C GLN A 269 12.98 17.13 -7.33
N LYS A 270 13.06 15.79 -7.31
CA LYS A 270 14.07 15.02 -8.06
C LYS A 270 14.03 15.33 -9.57
N HIS A 271 12.85 15.55 -10.14
CA HIS A 271 12.71 15.90 -11.55
C HIS A 271 13.00 17.39 -11.82
N THR A 272 12.55 18.30 -10.96
CA THR A 272 12.80 19.75 -11.11
C THR A 272 14.27 20.12 -10.93
N GLU A 273 14.99 19.45 -10.02
CA GLU A 273 16.44 19.61 -9.81
C GLU A 273 17.24 19.07 -11.00
N ARG A 274 16.93 17.85 -11.46
CA ARG A 274 17.64 17.20 -12.57
C ARG A 274 17.45 17.94 -13.91
N LEU A 275 16.24 18.47 -14.15
CA LEU A 275 15.92 19.31 -15.31
C LEU A 275 16.24 20.81 -15.09
N GLN A 276 16.75 21.18 -13.91
CA GLN A 276 17.12 22.55 -13.52
C GLN A 276 16.02 23.60 -13.80
N VAL A 277 14.75 23.26 -13.51
CA VAL A 277 13.60 24.14 -13.80
C VAL A 277 13.53 25.27 -12.75
N PRO A 278 13.82 26.53 -13.11
CA PRO A 278 13.90 27.60 -12.11
C PRO A 278 12.51 28.03 -11.64
N GLY A 279 12.37 28.51 -10.41
CA GLY A 279 11.08 28.89 -9.83
C GLY A 279 10.28 27.71 -9.24
N TRP A 280 10.89 26.53 -9.07
CA TRP A 280 10.31 25.37 -8.37
C TRP A 280 10.97 25.10 -7.01
N GLU A 281 11.84 25.99 -6.55
CA GLU A 281 12.60 25.85 -5.29
C GLU A 281 11.69 25.76 -4.06
N PHE A 282 10.45 26.26 -4.17
CA PHE A 282 9.41 26.12 -3.14
C PHE A 282 9.07 24.66 -2.82
N ILE A 283 9.18 23.74 -3.78
CA ILE A 283 8.81 22.33 -3.58
C ILE A 283 9.75 21.62 -2.60
N THR A 284 10.98 22.12 -2.45
CA THR A 284 12.00 21.63 -1.51
C THR A 284 11.54 21.72 -0.06
N HIS A 285 10.78 22.76 0.31
CA HIS A 285 10.23 22.90 1.67
C HIS A 285 9.27 21.74 1.99
N PHE A 286 8.30 21.47 1.11
CA PHE A 286 7.35 20.35 1.25
C PHE A 286 8.03 18.97 1.10
N ALA A 287 9.19 18.91 0.43
CA ALA A 287 9.94 17.67 0.23
C ALA A 287 10.84 17.29 1.42
N ASN A 288 11.35 18.27 2.17
CA ASN A 288 12.11 18.06 3.40
C ASN A 288 11.22 17.95 4.64
N LYS A 289 9.99 18.51 4.63
CA LYS A 289 9.06 18.49 5.76
C LYS A 289 8.84 17.07 6.31
N GLY A 290 9.40 16.82 7.49
CA GLY A 290 9.46 15.50 8.14
C GLY A 290 10.88 14.96 8.38
N LYS A 291 11.92 15.56 7.79
CA LYS A 291 13.34 15.41 8.19
C LYS A 291 13.71 16.44 9.24
N ASP A 292 13.28 17.68 9.06
CA ASP A 292 13.57 18.82 9.93
C ASP A 292 13.10 18.57 11.38
N SER A 293 12.12 17.68 11.57
CA SER A 293 11.64 17.20 12.88
C SER A 293 12.57 16.18 13.57
N GLU A 294 13.57 15.63 12.86
CA GLU A 294 14.61 14.74 13.39
C GLU A 294 15.90 15.52 13.76
N GLU A 295 16.12 16.73 13.21
CA GLU A 295 17.35 17.52 13.45
C GLU A 295 17.33 18.36 14.75
N ASN A 296 16.19 18.48 15.43
CA ASN A 296 16.07 19.25 16.68
C ASN A 296 16.67 18.53 17.91
N GLY A 297 17.99 18.57 18.05
CA GLY A 297 18.68 18.40 19.34
C GLY A 297 19.00 16.97 19.78
N GLY A 298 19.15 16.04 18.85
CA GLY A 298 19.78 14.72 19.08
C GLY A 298 21.27 14.71 18.71
N THR A 299 22.05 13.76 19.25
CA THR A 299 23.44 13.58 18.81
C THR A 299 23.49 13.02 17.38
N ASN A 300 24.55 13.37 16.63
CA ASN A 300 24.67 13.07 15.20
C ASN A 300 25.11 11.61 14.93
N ARG A 301 24.40 10.65 15.54
CA ARG A 301 24.72 9.23 15.57
C ARG A 301 23.54 8.41 15.06
N PRO A 302 23.73 7.50 14.08
CA PRO A 302 22.65 6.63 13.63
C PRO A 302 22.26 5.64 14.74
N LYS A 303 20.99 5.70 15.17
CA LYS A 303 20.36 4.67 16.01
C LYS A 303 20.38 3.31 15.31
N ARG A 304 20.48 2.23 16.08
CA ARG A 304 20.27 0.85 15.61
C ARG A 304 18.79 0.45 15.69
N SER A 305 18.07 1.00 16.66
CA SER A 305 16.62 0.83 16.84
C SER A 305 15.84 1.34 15.61
N ILE A 306 14.68 0.74 15.36
CA ILE A 306 13.89 0.97 14.15
C ILE A 306 12.55 1.57 14.54
N GLU A 307 12.35 2.86 14.27
CA GLU A 307 11.15 3.57 14.73
C GLU A 307 9.85 2.91 14.19
N PRO A 308 8.91 2.48 15.07
CA PRO A 308 7.70 1.78 14.66
C PRO A 308 6.69 2.68 13.93
N ASN A 309 6.06 2.19 12.86
CA ASN A 309 5.16 3.00 12.02
C ASN A 309 3.68 2.61 12.17
N SER A 310 2.95 3.32 13.03
CA SER A 310 1.54 3.05 13.31
C SER A 310 0.54 3.36 12.18
N ARG A 311 0.93 4.07 11.11
CA ARG A 311 0.01 4.57 10.04
C ARG A 311 -0.79 3.48 9.30
N PHE A 312 -0.39 2.21 9.40
CA PHE A 312 -1.20 1.12 8.84
C PHE A 312 -2.48 0.89 9.68
N MET A 313 -2.45 1.16 10.98
CA MET A 313 -3.59 1.02 11.89
C MET A 313 -4.72 2.02 11.61
N ASP A 314 -4.41 3.22 11.11
CA ASP A 314 -5.40 4.24 10.74
C ASP A 314 -6.55 3.67 9.90
N ASP A 315 -7.80 4.03 10.24
CA ASP A 315 -9.05 3.51 9.66
C ASP A 315 -9.26 1.98 9.80
N VAL A 316 -9.14 1.40 11.00
CA VAL A 316 -9.66 0.04 11.24
C VAL A 316 -11.17 0.02 11.00
N ILE A 317 -11.64 -0.93 10.18
CA ILE A 317 -13.05 -1.11 9.82
C ILE A 317 -13.52 -2.44 10.41
N ALA A 318 -14.69 -2.45 11.03
CA ALA A 318 -15.29 -3.66 11.59
C ALA A 318 -15.32 -4.81 10.55
N GLY A 319 -14.94 -6.02 10.98
CA GLY A 319 -14.78 -7.17 10.10
C GLY A 319 -13.48 -7.20 9.30
N ARG A 320 -12.46 -6.42 9.69
CA ARG A 320 -11.08 -6.52 9.19
C ARG A 320 -10.12 -6.67 10.37
N PRO A 321 -9.61 -7.89 10.65
CA PRO A 321 -8.70 -8.10 11.77
C PRO A 321 -7.38 -7.34 11.59
N VAL A 322 -6.80 -6.96 12.73
CA VAL A 322 -5.37 -6.65 12.87
C VAL A 322 -4.67 -7.97 13.21
N PHE A 323 -3.49 -8.18 12.63
CA PHE A 323 -2.71 -9.41 12.80
C PHE A 323 -1.45 -9.19 13.66
N GLY A 324 -0.94 -7.96 13.73
CA GLY A 324 0.15 -7.60 14.64
C GLY A 324 0.35 -6.08 14.75
N GLU A 325 0.88 -5.64 15.88
CA GLU A 325 1.27 -4.24 16.18
C GLU A 325 2.59 -3.84 15.50
N PRO A 326 2.87 -2.54 15.27
CA PRO A 326 4.09 -2.08 14.62
C PRO A 326 5.36 -2.49 15.39
N SER A 327 6.31 -3.13 14.70
CA SER A 327 7.59 -3.63 15.24
C SER A 327 7.51 -4.48 16.53
N LYS A 328 6.39 -5.15 16.83
CA LYS A 328 6.20 -5.92 18.09
C LYS A 328 6.33 -7.44 17.93
N PRO A 329 6.74 -8.18 19.00
CA PRO A 329 6.58 -9.63 19.13
C PRO A 329 5.16 -10.09 18.78
N GLY A 330 5.04 -11.34 18.33
CA GLY A 330 3.80 -11.89 17.76
C GLY A 330 3.54 -11.44 16.31
N GLY A 331 3.92 -10.22 15.92
CA GLY A 331 3.87 -9.74 14.53
C GLY A 331 4.74 -10.58 13.57
N PHE A 332 4.45 -10.53 12.27
CA PHE A 332 5.12 -11.39 11.28
C PHE A 332 6.64 -11.15 11.23
N ARG A 333 7.46 -12.21 11.35
CA ARG A 333 8.91 -12.11 11.16
C ARG A 333 9.24 -11.70 9.72
N LEU A 334 10.07 -10.68 9.52
CA LEU A 334 10.48 -10.27 8.18
C LEU A 334 11.49 -11.26 7.58
N ARG A 335 11.14 -11.86 6.43
CA ARG A 335 12.09 -12.59 5.58
C ARG A 335 12.27 -11.85 4.25
N TYR A 336 13.52 -11.54 3.90
CA TYR A 336 13.81 -11.07 2.54
C TYR A 336 13.73 -12.23 1.56
N GLY A 337 12.98 -12.06 0.47
CA GLY A 337 12.87 -13.09 -0.56
C GLY A 337 11.88 -12.75 -1.67
N ARG A 338 11.89 -13.54 -2.74
CA ARG A 338 10.94 -13.43 -3.85
C ARG A 338 10.54 -14.82 -4.33
N THR A 339 9.24 -15.15 -4.22
CA THR A 339 8.67 -16.37 -4.78
C THR A 339 8.36 -16.17 -6.26
N ARG A 340 7.90 -17.23 -6.94
CA ARG A 340 7.37 -17.12 -8.32
C ARG A 340 6.15 -16.20 -8.45
N ALA A 341 5.50 -15.85 -7.35
CA ALA A 341 4.27 -15.06 -7.31
C ALA A 341 4.43 -13.66 -6.67
N THR A 342 5.62 -13.28 -6.19
CA THR A 342 5.85 -12.01 -5.48
C THR A 342 6.87 -11.08 -6.17
N GLY A 343 7.08 -9.89 -5.59
CA GLY A 343 8.01 -8.87 -6.09
C GLY A 343 7.39 -7.86 -7.05
N LEU A 344 6.10 -7.55 -6.88
CA LEU A 344 5.40 -6.41 -7.47
C LEU A 344 4.20 -6.05 -6.57
N ALA A 345 4.43 -5.25 -5.53
CA ALA A 345 3.45 -4.92 -4.48
C ALA A 345 2.86 -6.18 -3.79
N ALA A 346 3.65 -7.24 -3.65
CA ALA A 346 3.18 -8.57 -3.22
C ALA A 346 4.16 -9.27 -2.28
N GLY A 347 3.63 -9.84 -1.20
CA GLY A 347 4.35 -10.63 -0.22
C GLY A 347 3.84 -12.07 -0.15
N ALA A 348 4.55 -12.91 0.62
CA ALA A 348 4.17 -14.30 0.83
C ALA A 348 4.05 -14.65 2.32
N LEU A 349 3.07 -15.50 2.65
CA LEU A 349 2.86 -16.09 3.98
C LEU A 349 2.83 -17.62 3.86
N ASN A 350 3.14 -18.32 4.96
CA ASN A 350 2.92 -19.76 5.03
C ASN A 350 1.40 -20.06 4.93
N PRO A 351 0.95 -21.08 4.19
CA PRO A 351 -0.47 -21.46 4.12
C PRO A 351 -1.11 -21.75 5.48
N VAL A 352 -0.37 -22.33 6.43
CA VAL A 352 -0.86 -22.60 7.80
C VAL A 352 -1.18 -21.29 8.51
N THR A 353 -0.32 -20.26 8.39
CA THR A 353 -0.61 -18.90 8.88
C THR A 353 -1.93 -18.36 8.33
N MET A 354 -2.22 -18.61 7.05
CA MET A 354 -3.45 -18.12 6.40
C MET A 354 -4.72 -18.80 6.96
N HIS A 355 -4.66 -20.10 7.30
CA HIS A 355 -5.77 -20.79 7.96
C HIS A 355 -5.87 -20.44 9.46
N ALA A 356 -4.75 -20.47 10.18
CA ALA A 356 -4.68 -20.16 11.61
C ALA A 356 -5.29 -18.78 11.93
N LEU A 357 -5.03 -17.78 11.09
CA LEU A 357 -5.63 -16.44 11.18
C LEU A 357 -7.09 -16.40 10.68
N GLY A 358 -7.89 -17.40 11.08
CA GLY A 358 -9.34 -17.48 10.91
C GLY A 358 -9.81 -17.47 9.45
N GLU A 359 -8.99 -17.95 8.52
CA GLU A 359 -9.21 -17.90 7.06
C GLU A 359 -9.51 -16.49 6.51
N PHE A 360 -9.18 -15.42 7.25
CA PHE A 360 -9.34 -14.04 6.78
C PHE A 360 -8.34 -13.70 5.67
N ILE A 361 -7.21 -14.41 5.59
CA ILE A 361 -6.20 -14.22 4.56
C ILE A 361 -6.40 -15.29 3.47
N ALA A 362 -6.55 -14.83 2.23
CA ALA A 362 -6.80 -15.66 1.05
C ALA A 362 -5.92 -15.18 -0.11
N VAL A 363 -5.93 -15.88 -1.25
CA VAL A 363 -4.93 -15.68 -2.31
C VAL A 363 -5.22 -14.39 -3.08
N GLY A 364 -4.39 -13.37 -2.87
CA GLY A 364 -4.61 -12.01 -3.36
C GLY A 364 -5.48 -11.14 -2.44
N THR A 365 -5.74 -11.57 -1.19
CA THR A 365 -6.18 -10.63 -0.14
C THR A 365 -5.10 -9.58 0.06
N GLN A 366 -5.51 -8.30 0.02
CA GLN A 366 -4.64 -7.17 0.30
C GLN A 366 -4.53 -6.98 1.82
N MET A 367 -3.31 -6.96 2.34
CA MET A 367 -2.99 -6.50 3.68
C MET A 367 -2.44 -5.07 3.65
N LYS A 368 -2.83 -4.25 4.63
CA LYS A 368 -2.10 -3.04 5.00
C LYS A 368 -0.92 -3.50 5.87
N ILE A 369 0.29 -3.03 5.56
CA ILE A 369 1.52 -3.39 6.28
C ILE A 369 2.23 -2.12 6.76
N GLU A 370 3.05 -2.27 7.79
CA GLU A 370 3.85 -1.21 8.39
C GLU A 370 4.95 -0.66 7.46
N ARG A 371 5.68 -1.56 6.80
CA ARG A 371 6.85 -1.29 5.95
C ARG A 371 7.06 -2.46 4.97
N PRO A 372 7.70 -2.25 3.80
CA PRO A 372 8.19 -0.97 3.26
C PRO A 372 7.09 -0.12 2.60
N GLY A 373 6.09 -0.75 1.98
CA GLY A 373 4.98 -0.08 1.29
C GLY A 373 3.73 0.07 2.17
N LYS A 374 2.73 0.81 1.68
CA LYS A 374 1.44 1.01 2.39
C LYS A 374 0.58 -0.25 2.50
N ALA A 375 0.78 -1.21 1.59
CA ALA A 375 0.02 -2.45 1.48
C ALA A 375 0.74 -3.43 0.56
N CYS A 376 0.44 -4.72 0.69
CA CYS A 376 0.81 -5.77 -0.26
C CYS A 376 -0.39 -6.68 -0.57
N ALA A 377 -0.34 -7.41 -1.69
CA ALA A 377 -1.17 -8.59 -1.91
C ALA A 377 -0.47 -9.83 -1.33
N VAL A 378 -1.22 -10.73 -0.68
CA VAL A 378 -0.67 -11.97 -0.10
C VAL A 378 -0.73 -13.12 -1.10
N THR A 379 0.33 -13.93 -1.12
CA THR A 379 0.40 -15.22 -1.82
C THR A 379 0.88 -16.33 -0.87
N PRO A 380 0.49 -17.60 -1.09
CA PRO A 380 1.01 -18.72 -0.29
C PRO A 380 2.44 -19.08 -0.67
N SER A 381 3.25 -19.49 0.32
CA SER A 381 4.61 -20.02 0.10
C SER A 381 4.95 -21.10 1.13
N HIS A 382 5.45 -22.25 0.67
CA HIS A 382 5.88 -23.35 1.54
C HIS A 382 7.36 -23.20 1.98
N ASP A 383 8.14 -22.35 1.31
CA ASP A 383 9.56 -22.12 1.60
C ASP A 383 9.83 -21.33 2.91
N ILE A 384 8.79 -20.99 3.68
CA ILE A 384 8.82 -20.07 4.83
C ILE A 384 8.11 -20.62 6.06
N GLU A 385 8.58 -20.23 7.24
CA GLU A 385 8.12 -20.77 8.53
C GLU A 385 6.68 -20.35 8.86
N GLY A 386 5.90 -21.30 9.36
CA GLY A 386 4.52 -21.09 9.81
C GLY A 386 4.39 -20.49 11.21
N PRO A 387 3.15 -20.41 11.73
CA PRO A 387 2.87 -19.78 13.01
C PRO A 387 3.34 -20.66 14.18
N TRP A 388 3.67 -20.00 15.29
CA TRP A 388 3.85 -20.66 16.58
C TRP A 388 2.53 -20.64 17.36
N LEU A 389 2.24 -21.75 18.02
CA LEU A 389 0.93 -22.07 18.58
C LEU A 389 1.07 -22.63 19.99
N LEU A 390 0.16 -22.24 20.87
CA LEU A 390 -0.03 -22.78 22.23
C LEU A 390 -1.36 -23.53 22.28
N PHE A 391 -1.36 -24.70 22.94
CA PHE A 391 -2.53 -25.58 23.05
C PHE A 391 -3.08 -25.66 24.48
N SER A 392 -4.33 -26.10 24.58
CA SER A 392 -5.12 -26.22 25.81
C SER A 392 -4.56 -27.20 26.84
N ASP A 393 -3.72 -28.15 26.40
CA ASP A 393 -2.92 -29.06 27.22
C ASP A 393 -1.59 -28.45 27.69
N GLY A 394 -1.28 -27.23 27.24
CA GLY A 394 -0.05 -26.51 27.52
C GLY A 394 1.12 -26.81 26.57
N ASN A 395 0.93 -27.65 25.54
CA ASN A 395 1.96 -27.92 24.53
C ASN A 395 2.19 -26.70 23.63
N PHE A 396 3.43 -26.54 23.14
CA PHE A 396 3.85 -25.36 22.38
C PHE A 396 4.78 -25.74 21.23
N GLY A 397 4.49 -25.25 20.02
CA GLY A 397 5.26 -25.61 18.83
C GLY A 397 4.89 -24.80 17.59
N ARG A 398 5.59 -25.07 16.49
CA ARG A 398 5.36 -24.49 15.18
C ARG A 398 4.69 -25.50 14.25
N ILE A 399 3.87 -25.04 13.30
CA ILE A 399 3.36 -25.88 12.21
C ILE A 399 3.67 -25.23 10.85
N ASP A 400 4.53 -25.88 10.06
CA ASP A 400 4.92 -25.38 8.73
C ASP A 400 4.06 -25.96 7.59
N LEU A 401 3.36 -27.07 7.82
CA LEU A 401 2.69 -27.87 6.77
C LEU A 401 1.18 -27.95 6.97
N LEU A 402 0.42 -27.81 5.87
CA LEU A 402 -1.04 -27.91 5.87
C LEU A 402 -1.54 -29.28 6.34
N ASP A 403 -0.83 -30.36 6.01
CA ASP A 403 -1.24 -31.71 6.44
C ASP A 403 -1.13 -31.87 7.96
N GLY A 404 -0.17 -31.19 8.61
CA GLY A 404 -0.08 -31.11 10.07
C GLY A 404 -1.24 -30.31 10.68
N TRP A 405 -1.52 -29.13 10.13
CA TRP A 405 -2.66 -28.30 10.54
C TRP A 405 -4.01 -29.03 10.40
N ASN A 406 -4.18 -29.80 9.32
CA ASN A 406 -5.38 -30.60 9.06
C ASN A 406 -5.50 -31.87 9.92
N GLN A 407 -4.45 -32.22 10.69
CA GLN A 407 -4.42 -33.35 11.62
C GLN A 407 -4.65 -32.93 13.09
N LEU A 408 -4.86 -31.65 13.37
CA LEU A 408 -5.17 -31.16 14.71
C LEU A 408 -6.57 -31.61 15.15
N ASP A 409 -6.64 -32.40 16.22
CA ASP A 409 -7.91 -32.84 16.84
C ASP A 409 -8.65 -31.68 17.55
N GLU A 410 -7.91 -30.70 18.09
CA GLU A 410 -8.44 -29.45 18.68
C GLU A 410 -7.76 -28.20 18.08
N ALA A 411 -8.46 -27.07 18.11
CA ALA A 411 -7.89 -25.79 17.67
C ALA A 411 -6.89 -25.24 18.71
N PRO A 412 -5.82 -24.54 18.31
CA PRO A 412 -4.89 -23.91 19.25
C PRO A 412 -5.59 -22.87 20.12
N GLU A 413 -5.19 -22.78 21.38
CA GLU A 413 -5.70 -21.79 22.34
C GLU A 413 -5.18 -20.39 21.99
N CYS A 414 -3.92 -20.27 21.59
CA CYS A 414 -3.30 -19.01 21.20
C CYS A 414 -2.38 -19.16 19.98
N ILE A 415 -2.42 -18.17 19.10
CA ILE A 415 -1.42 -17.96 18.05
C ILE A 415 -0.36 -17.03 18.66
N TRP A 416 0.77 -17.62 19.03
CA TRP A 416 1.85 -16.93 19.73
C TRP A 416 2.61 -15.97 18.82
N ASP A 417 2.85 -16.40 17.59
CA ASP A 417 3.53 -15.64 16.55
C ASP A 417 2.99 -16.07 15.18
N ASN A 418 2.84 -15.10 14.27
CA ASN A 418 2.19 -15.29 12.97
C ASN A 418 3.01 -16.13 11.95
N GLY A 419 4.29 -16.42 12.22
CA GLY A 419 5.24 -16.95 11.24
C GLY A 419 5.89 -15.84 10.40
N GLU A 420 6.48 -16.25 9.27
CA GLU A 420 7.23 -15.34 8.40
C GLU A 420 6.36 -14.62 7.36
N LEU A 421 6.69 -13.35 7.10
CA LEU A 421 6.23 -12.57 5.96
C LEU A 421 7.40 -12.32 5.00
N MET A 422 7.38 -12.99 3.85
CA MET A 422 8.38 -12.79 2.80
C MET A 422 8.08 -11.53 1.99
N LEU A 423 9.06 -10.61 1.90
CA LEU A 423 9.00 -9.40 1.10
C LEU A 423 10.26 -9.23 0.24
N GLY A 424 10.08 -8.75 -0.99
CA GLY A 424 11.18 -8.57 -1.95
C GLY A 424 11.98 -7.29 -1.71
N TYR A 425 13.29 -7.34 -1.98
CA TYR A 425 14.15 -6.15 -2.00
C TYR A 425 13.58 -5.01 -2.87
N GLY A 426 12.98 -5.34 -4.02
CA GLY A 426 12.35 -4.36 -4.91
C GLY A 426 11.24 -3.53 -4.26
N GLU A 427 10.53 -4.10 -3.27
CA GLU A 427 9.46 -3.40 -2.53
C GLU A 427 10.03 -2.23 -1.68
N PHE A 428 11.26 -2.39 -1.16
CA PHE A 428 11.97 -1.33 -0.43
C PHE A 428 12.52 -0.26 -1.40
N LEU A 429 13.08 -0.70 -2.53
CA LEU A 429 13.62 0.19 -3.57
C LEU A 429 12.53 1.07 -4.20
N GLU A 430 11.38 0.49 -4.58
CA GLU A 430 10.26 1.22 -5.20
C GLU A 430 9.64 2.25 -4.23
N ASN A 431 9.46 1.87 -2.95
CA ASN A 431 8.91 2.76 -1.93
C ASN A 431 9.94 3.76 -1.37
N ASN A 432 11.19 3.74 -1.88
CA ASN A 432 12.32 4.53 -1.40
C ASN A 432 12.48 4.48 0.14
N LYS A 433 12.57 3.26 0.68
CA LYS A 433 12.77 3.00 2.10
C LYS A 433 14.14 2.36 2.37
N PRO A 434 14.81 2.74 3.48
CA PRO A 434 16.03 2.07 3.89
C PRO A 434 15.74 0.60 4.17
N LEU A 435 16.71 -0.27 3.85
CA LEU A 435 16.66 -1.65 4.28
C LEU A 435 16.75 -1.72 5.80
N VAL A 436 16.06 -2.70 6.36
CA VAL A 436 16.10 -3.05 7.78
C VAL A 436 16.89 -4.38 7.91
N PRO A 437 17.40 -4.74 9.09
CA PRO A 437 18.17 -5.98 9.26
C PRO A 437 17.38 -7.23 8.83
N SER A 438 18.07 -8.22 8.25
CA SER A 438 17.49 -9.54 7.98
C SER A 438 17.60 -10.45 9.18
N ALA A 439 16.60 -11.29 9.41
CA ALA A 439 16.77 -12.52 10.19
C ALA A 439 17.87 -13.41 9.59
N TYR A 440 18.66 -14.07 10.45
CA TYR A 440 19.60 -15.13 10.05
C TYR A 440 18.83 -16.44 9.81
N ASN A 441 18.35 -16.61 8.58
CA ASN A 441 17.52 -17.73 8.14
C ASN A 441 18.31 -18.77 7.33
N ARG A 442 17.63 -19.85 6.91
CA ARG A 442 18.25 -20.94 6.11
C ARG A 442 18.74 -20.51 4.72
N ASP A 443 18.19 -19.45 4.11
CA ASP A 443 18.70 -18.93 2.83
C ASP A 443 20.07 -18.26 3.01
N TRP A 444 20.25 -17.50 4.10
CA TRP A 444 21.53 -16.86 4.46
C TRP A 444 22.53 -17.91 4.94
N TRP A 445 22.15 -18.84 5.81
CA TRP A 445 23.04 -19.94 6.22
C TRP A 445 23.58 -20.75 5.03
N ALA A 446 22.71 -21.10 4.07
CA ALA A 446 23.13 -21.75 2.83
C ALA A 446 24.07 -20.87 1.97
N ALA A 447 23.91 -19.54 2.00
CA ALA A 447 24.80 -18.60 1.31
C ALA A 447 26.18 -18.48 1.98
N ASP A 448 26.25 -18.46 3.33
CA ASP A 448 27.51 -18.46 4.08
C ASP A 448 28.33 -19.75 3.76
N ILE A 449 27.68 -20.92 3.72
CA ILE A 449 28.33 -22.18 3.29
C ILE A 449 28.83 -22.07 1.84
N ILE A 450 27.99 -21.60 0.91
CA ILE A 450 28.35 -21.45 -0.51
C ILE A 450 29.56 -20.52 -0.71
N ALA A 451 29.70 -19.48 0.10
CA ALA A 451 30.86 -18.58 0.04
C ALA A 451 32.19 -19.29 0.41
N GLY A 452 32.14 -20.37 1.21
CA GLY A 452 33.30 -21.20 1.54
C GLY A 452 33.50 -22.45 0.66
N LEU A 453 32.53 -22.81 -0.20
CA LEU A 453 32.62 -23.93 -1.15
C LEU A 453 33.30 -23.48 -2.46
N VAL A 454 34.59 -23.12 -2.36
CA VAL A 454 35.38 -22.58 -3.47
C VAL A 454 36.05 -23.66 -4.35
N ASP A 455 36.20 -24.88 -3.84
CA ASP A 455 36.86 -26.00 -4.51
C ASP A 455 36.24 -27.36 -4.10
N GLU A 456 36.64 -28.44 -4.77
CA GLU A 456 36.16 -29.80 -4.49
C GLU A 456 36.70 -30.38 -3.18
N ASP A 457 37.77 -29.82 -2.62
CA ASP A 457 38.28 -30.20 -1.28
C ASP A 457 37.32 -29.66 -0.20
N ALA A 458 36.86 -28.41 -0.31
CA ALA A 458 35.82 -27.84 0.56
C ALA A 458 34.46 -28.56 0.42
N VAL A 459 34.11 -29.02 -0.78
CA VAL A 459 32.93 -29.90 -0.98
C VAL A 459 33.15 -31.27 -0.32
N THR A 460 34.38 -31.78 -0.31
CA THR A 460 34.74 -33.05 0.34
C THR A 460 34.78 -32.94 1.86
N ASP A 461 35.21 -31.80 2.41
CA ASP A 461 35.09 -31.47 3.83
C ASP A 461 33.62 -31.42 4.27
N LEU A 462 32.76 -30.75 3.49
CA LEU A 462 31.32 -30.71 3.75
C LEU A 462 30.70 -32.11 3.68
N ALA A 463 31.07 -32.93 2.69
CA ALA A 463 30.61 -34.32 2.60
C ALA A 463 30.97 -35.14 3.84
N GLN A 464 32.21 -35.00 4.34
CA GLN A 464 32.66 -35.66 5.57
C GLN A 464 31.89 -35.19 6.81
N LEU A 465 31.68 -33.87 6.97
CA LEU A 465 30.90 -33.31 8.08
C LEU A 465 29.44 -33.79 8.09
N LEU A 466 28.82 -33.92 6.91
CA LEU A 466 27.45 -34.41 6.75
C LEU A 466 27.34 -35.95 6.81
N GLY A 467 28.45 -36.69 6.84
CA GLY A 467 28.45 -38.15 6.71
C GLY A 467 27.99 -38.68 5.34
N LEU A 468 27.91 -37.80 4.33
CA LEU A 468 27.41 -38.11 2.98
C LEU A 468 28.55 -38.45 2.01
N ARG A 469 28.23 -39.16 0.92
CA ARG A 469 29.15 -39.37 -0.19
C ARG A 469 29.11 -38.18 -1.13
N ARG A 470 30.23 -37.87 -1.81
CA ARG A 470 30.31 -36.81 -2.83
C ARG A 470 29.23 -36.89 -3.93
N SER A 471 28.72 -38.09 -4.21
CA SER A 471 27.64 -38.37 -5.17
C SER A 471 26.22 -38.03 -4.69
N GLU A 472 26.05 -37.70 -3.41
CA GLU A 472 24.76 -37.31 -2.81
C GLU A 472 24.65 -35.78 -2.65
N LEU A 473 25.77 -35.06 -2.85
CA LEU A 473 25.80 -33.61 -3.00
C LEU A 473 25.63 -33.22 -4.49
N PRO A 474 25.18 -31.98 -4.79
CA PRO A 474 25.05 -31.50 -6.18
C PRO A 474 26.36 -31.57 -6.98
N GLU A 475 26.26 -31.70 -8.31
CA GLU A 475 27.41 -31.87 -9.20
C GLU A 475 28.28 -30.61 -9.30
N GLY A 476 29.60 -30.78 -9.21
CA GLY A 476 30.58 -29.69 -9.21
C GLY A 476 30.50 -28.78 -7.99
N VAL A 477 31.23 -27.66 -8.03
CA VAL A 477 31.18 -26.59 -7.03
C VAL A 477 30.03 -25.59 -7.30
N PRO A 478 29.52 -24.85 -6.29
CA PRO A 478 28.48 -23.84 -6.47
C PRO A 478 28.86 -22.71 -7.43
N VAL A 479 30.14 -22.32 -7.43
CA VAL A 479 30.70 -21.24 -8.26
C VAL A 479 31.76 -21.83 -9.19
N THR A 480 31.40 -22.07 -10.45
CA THR A 480 32.38 -22.47 -11.47
C THR A 480 33.29 -21.29 -11.83
N GLU A 481 34.54 -21.58 -12.20
CA GLU A 481 35.66 -20.65 -12.45
C GLU A 481 35.32 -19.25 -12.98
N VAL A 482 36.10 -18.25 -12.55
CA VAL A 482 36.03 -16.86 -13.04
C VAL A 482 36.43 -16.81 -14.53
N GLY A 483 35.42 -16.80 -15.40
CA GLY A 483 35.57 -16.89 -16.86
C GLY A 483 34.79 -18.05 -17.49
N GLY A 484 34.21 -18.94 -16.70
CA GLY A 484 33.34 -20.02 -17.15
C GLY A 484 31.93 -19.58 -17.57
N ASP A 485 31.11 -20.56 -17.93
CA ASP A 485 29.71 -20.39 -18.34
C ASP A 485 28.86 -19.86 -17.18
N ALA A 486 28.53 -18.56 -17.21
CA ALA A 486 27.77 -17.89 -16.18
C ALA A 486 26.34 -18.43 -16.02
N VAL A 487 25.75 -19.01 -17.07
CA VAL A 487 24.41 -19.63 -17.00
C VAL A 487 24.49 -20.95 -16.23
N LYS A 488 25.55 -21.74 -16.44
CA LYS A 488 25.84 -22.94 -15.61
C LYS A 488 26.19 -22.58 -14.17
N SER A 489 27.05 -21.59 -13.95
CA SER A 489 27.41 -21.11 -12.60
C SER A 489 26.16 -20.68 -11.82
N ALA A 490 25.31 -19.83 -12.41
CA ALA A 490 24.06 -19.40 -11.81
C ALA A 490 23.03 -20.54 -11.61
N ARG A 491 23.07 -21.62 -12.41
CA ARG A 491 22.27 -22.83 -12.18
C ARG A 491 22.84 -23.67 -11.04
N SER A 492 24.15 -23.87 -10.97
CA SER A 492 24.84 -24.60 -9.90
C SER A 492 24.57 -23.96 -8.54
N GLY A 493 24.86 -22.67 -8.37
CA GLY A 493 24.60 -21.95 -7.11
C GLY A 493 23.14 -22.00 -6.65
N ARG A 494 22.16 -22.00 -7.57
CA ARG A 494 20.73 -22.16 -7.24
C ARG A 494 20.34 -23.59 -6.83
N LEU A 495 21.01 -24.61 -7.35
CA LEU A 495 20.81 -26.00 -6.94
C LEU A 495 21.43 -26.23 -5.55
N TRP A 496 22.69 -25.79 -5.37
CA TRP A 496 23.39 -25.83 -4.09
C TRP A 496 22.66 -25.06 -2.98
N ASN A 497 22.17 -23.85 -3.26
CA ASN A 497 21.47 -23.06 -2.24
C ASN A 497 20.19 -23.74 -1.76
N ARG A 498 19.38 -24.32 -2.67
CA ARG A 498 18.19 -25.10 -2.29
C ARG A 498 18.55 -26.36 -1.51
N PHE A 499 19.51 -27.14 -2.01
CA PHE A 499 19.98 -28.36 -1.35
C PHE A 499 20.39 -28.08 0.11
N LEU A 500 21.21 -27.05 0.34
CA LEU A 500 21.68 -26.68 1.68
C LEU A 500 20.57 -26.09 2.55
N ARG A 501 19.72 -25.21 1.99
CA ARG A 501 18.59 -24.59 2.71
C ARG A 501 17.63 -25.63 3.28
N ASP A 502 17.30 -26.63 2.47
CA ASP A 502 16.31 -27.69 2.77
C ASP A 502 16.93 -28.88 3.54
N MET A 503 18.24 -28.86 3.82
CA MET A 503 18.96 -29.95 4.48
C MET A 503 18.75 -29.96 6.00
N LEU A 504 18.23 -31.05 6.53
CA LEU A 504 18.27 -31.33 7.97
C LEU A 504 19.70 -31.75 8.38
N VAL A 505 20.14 -31.30 9.56
CA VAL A 505 21.45 -31.58 10.16
C VAL A 505 21.28 -31.69 11.67
N ASP A 506 22.18 -32.41 12.35
CA ASP A 506 22.22 -32.51 13.81
C ASP A 506 23.17 -31.45 14.43
N TRP A 507 23.09 -31.22 15.75
CA TRP A 507 23.85 -30.17 16.44
C TRP A 507 25.37 -30.27 16.28
N GLU A 508 25.94 -31.48 16.40
CA GLU A 508 27.38 -31.70 16.21
C GLU A 508 27.84 -31.39 14.78
N VAL A 509 27.00 -31.72 13.79
CA VAL A 509 27.24 -31.41 12.37
C VAL A 509 27.16 -29.90 12.14
N ALA A 510 26.19 -29.22 12.76
CA ALA A 510 26.05 -27.77 12.70
C ALA A 510 27.28 -27.04 13.30
N LYS A 511 27.77 -27.48 14.47
CA LYS A 511 29.02 -26.97 15.07
C LYS A 511 30.24 -27.19 14.15
N GLY A 512 30.34 -28.35 13.51
CA GLY A 512 31.38 -28.63 12.53
C GLY A 512 31.32 -27.71 11.30
N ILE A 513 30.12 -27.43 10.80
CA ILE A 513 29.89 -26.47 9.69
C ILE A 513 30.24 -25.04 10.12
N ILE A 514 29.82 -24.60 11.31
CA ILE A 514 30.17 -23.28 11.88
C ILE A 514 31.69 -23.12 11.95
N ALA A 515 32.40 -24.11 12.49
CA ALA A 515 33.86 -24.08 12.57
C ALA A 515 34.53 -24.02 11.19
N ARG A 516 34.09 -24.85 10.23
CA ARG A 516 34.72 -25.00 8.90
C ARG A 516 34.38 -23.89 7.90
N PHE A 517 33.19 -23.30 8.01
CA PHE A 517 32.64 -22.34 7.04
C PHE A 517 32.29 -20.96 7.65
N GLN A 518 32.48 -20.76 8.96
CA GLN A 518 32.28 -19.48 9.67
C GLN A 518 30.83 -18.94 9.58
N THR A 519 29.87 -19.83 9.36
CA THR A 519 28.43 -19.53 9.43
C THR A 519 28.06 -19.11 10.86
N ALA A 520 26.92 -18.45 11.04
CA ALA A 520 26.29 -18.39 12.36
C ALA A 520 25.46 -19.66 12.64
N VAL A 521 24.98 -19.79 13.88
CA VAL A 521 24.05 -20.86 14.28
C VAL A 521 22.75 -20.79 13.44
N PRO A 522 22.31 -21.90 12.83
CA PRO A 522 21.07 -21.94 12.06
C PRO A 522 19.83 -22.30 12.90
N SER A 523 18.64 -22.00 12.37
CA SER A 523 17.36 -22.59 12.84
C SER A 523 17.43 -24.13 12.75
N PRO A 524 16.99 -24.90 13.77
CA PRO A 524 16.15 -24.47 14.90
C PRO A 524 16.89 -23.87 16.10
N TRP A 525 18.21 -24.06 16.24
CA TRP A 525 18.96 -23.64 17.44
C TRP A 525 19.15 -22.13 17.57
N ASN A 526 18.92 -21.35 16.50
CA ASN A 526 18.96 -19.90 16.55
C ASN A 526 17.67 -19.31 17.14
N LEU A 527 17.61 -19.27 18.47
CA LEU A 527 16.44 -18.83 19.24
C LEU A 527 16.23 -17.30 19.21
N TRP A 528 15.06 -16.86 19.65
CA TRP A 528 14.68 -15.43 19.70
C TRP A 528 15.28 -14.68 20.89
N TRP A 529 16.60 -14.76 21.04
CA TRP A 529 17.36 -14.19 22.16
C TRP A 529 17.21 -12.67 22.37
N ALA A 530 16.76 -11.92 21.36
CA ALA A 530 16.48 -10.50 21.49
C ALA A 530 15.18 -10.21 22.29
N ASP A 531 14.22 -11.15 22.29
CA ASP A 531 12.94 -11.02 22.99
C ASP A 531 12.99 -11.51 24.45
N LEU A 532 14.01 -12.30 24.82
CA LEU A 532 14.20 -12.80 26.19
C LEU A 532 14.69 -11.66 27.13
N PRO A 533 14.00 -11.38 28.25
CA PRO A 533 14.46 -10.45 29.27
C PRO A 533 15.82 -10.86 29.84
N LEU A 534 16.72 -9.89 29.96
CA LEU A 534 18.10 -10.15 30.38
C LEU A 534 18.16 -10.69 31.81
N GLU A 535 17.24 -10.22 32.66
CA GLU A 535 17.00 -10.62 34.04
C GLU A 535 16.60 -12.10 34.17
N TRP A 536 15.96 -12.69 33.15
CA TRP A 536 15.54 -14.10 33.17
C TRP A 536 16.71 -15.06 32.91
N SER A 537 17.83 -14.57 32.35
CA SER A 537 18.92 -15.43 31.85
C SER A 537 19.62 -16.25 32.94
N ALA A 538 19.95 -15.66 34.10
CA ALA A 538 20.57 -16.41 35.20
C ALA A 538 19.60 -17.36 35.92
N PRO A 539 18.39 -16.93 36.34
CA PRO A 539 17.39 -17.84 36.89
C PRO A 539 17.03 -19.02 35.97
N LEU A 540 16.98 -18.81 34.65
CA LEU A 540 16.75 -19.88 33.67
C LEU A 540 17.95 -20.83 33.57
N ARG A 541 19.18 -20.30 33.54
CA ARG A 541 20.42 -21.08 33.55
C ARG A 541 20.52 -21.99 34.78
N ASP A 542 20.10 -21.51 35.95
CA ASP A 542 20.13 -22.29 37.19
C ASP A 542 19.09 -23.44 37.16
N GLN A 543 17.95 -23.28 36.48
CA GLN A 543 17.00 -24.38 36.24
C GLN A 543 17.50 -25.37 35.16
N LEU A 544 18.27 -24.91 34.17
CA LEU A 544 18.86 -25.78 33.16
C LEU A 544 19.97 -26.70 33.72
N LEU A 545 20.63 -26.30 34.82
CA LEU A 545 21.63 -27.14 35.50
C LEU A 545 21.05 -28.39 36.20
N ILE A 546 19.72 -28.45 36.41
CA ILE A 546 19.03 -29.67 36.89
C ILE A 546 18.34 -30.46 35.77
N ALA A 547 18.50 -30.05 34.53
CA ALA A 547 17.92 -30.73 33.38
C ALA A 547 18.68 -32.02 33.03
N THR A 548 17.97 -32.99 32.43
CA THR A 548 18.54 -34.27 32.00
C THR A 548 18.09 -34.60 30.58
N SER A 549 18.94 -35.26 29.79
CA SER A 549 18.58 -35.65 28.42
C SER A 549 18.03 -37.08 28.34
N GLU A 550 16.94 -37.26 27.60
CA GLU A 550 16.41 -38.57 27.21
C GLU A 550 16.46 -38.75 25.69
N GLN A 551 16.54 -39.99 25.20
CA GLN A 551 16.42 -40.24 23.76
C GLN A 551 14.97 -40.18 23.31
N GLY A 552 14.72 -39.61 22.13
CA GLY A 552 13.42 -39.60 21.49
C GLY A 552 12.84 -41.00 21.35
N SER A 553 11.52 -41.10 21.47
CA SER A 553 10.78 -42.34 21.23
C SER A 553 9.64 -42.08 20.24
N SER A 554 9.52 -42.98 19.27
CA SER A 554 8.52 -42.94 18.21
C SER A 554 7.13 -43.31 18.77
N GLY A 555 6.38 -42.31 19.23
CA GLY A 555 5.10 -42.55 19.89
C GLY A 555 4.22 -41.34 20.20
N ALA A 556 4.62 -40.11 19.88
CA ALA A 556 3.74 -38.95 19.94
C ALA A 556 3.01 -38.72 18.61
N GLN A 557 1.96 -37.90 18.59
CA GLN A 557 1.27 -37.49 17.36
C GLN A 557 2.10 -36.41 16.66
N ASP A 558 3.20 -36.83 16.03
CA ASP A 558 4.27 -35.97 15.51
C ASP A 558 3.92 -35.32 14.14
N GLY A 559 2.74 -34.70 14.04
CA GLY A 559 2.25 -34.01 12.83
C GLY A 559 2.78 -32.58 12.64
N TRP A 560 3.60 -32.09 13.57
CA TRP A 560 3.96 -30.67 13.73
C TRP A 560 4.93 -30.17 12.65
N ARG A 561 5.89 -31.01 12.26
CA ARG A 561 6.96 -30.74 11.29
C ARG A 561 7.51 -32.07 10.78
N GLU A 562 8.26 -32.07 9.67
CA GLU A 562 9.21 -33.17 9.42
C GLU A 562 10.35 -33.07 10.44
N TRP A 563 10.15 -33.68 11.61
CA TRP A 563 11.13 -33.71 12.70
C TRP A 563 11.76 -35.10 12.86
N ASN A 564 12.97 -35.14 13.41
CA ASN A 564 13.67 -36.39 13.68
C ASN A 564 13.12 -37.01 14.97
N SER A 565 12.30 -38.07 14.85
CA SER A 565 11.71 -38.79 15.98
C SER A 565 12.73 -39.33 16.99
N ASP A 566 13.96 -39.55 16.54
CA ASP A 566 15.04 -40.20 17.27
C ASP A 566 15.99 -39.17 17.92
N ALA A 567 15.72 -37.86 17.74
CA ALA A 567 16.46 -36.78 18.38
C ALA A 567 16.32 -36.83 19.91
N ALA A 568 17.38 -36.44 20.61
CA ALA A 568 17.37 -36.33 22.07
C ALA A 568 16.50 -35.15 22.53
N ARG A 569 15.81 -35.33 23.65
CA ARG A 569 14.92 -34.34 24.29
C ARG A 569 15.52 -33.91 25.63
N LEU A 570 15.31 -32.67 26.02
CA LEU A 570 15.75 -32.17 27.33
C LEU A 570 14.57 -32.12 28.32
N ARG A 571 14.64 -32.92 29.38
CA ARG A 571 13.67 -32.95 30.48
C ARG A 571 14.05 -31.93 31.55
N LEU A 572 13.12 -31.02 31.83
CA LEU A 572 13.21 -29.94 32.80
C LEU A 572 12.13 -30.12 33.88
N PRO A 573 12.50 -30.47 35.13
CA PRO A 573 11.55 -30.52 36.24
C PRO A 573 11.03 -29.12 36.58
N THR A 574 9.72 -28.87 36.54
CA THR A 574 9.20 -27.52 36.80
C THR A 574 9.05 -27.24 38.30
N MET A 575 10.05 -26.54 38.87
CA MET A 575 9.96 -25.98 40.22
C MET A 575 9.01 -24.77 40.22
N LYS A 576 7.94 -24.83 41.01
CA LYS A 576 6.87 -23.80 41.06
C LYS A 576 7.22 -22.55 41.90
N ASP A 577 8.51 -22.28 42.08
CA ASP A 577 9.03 -21.14 42.86
C ASP A 577 9.28 -19.92 41.96
N ALA A 578 8.23 -19.14 41.70
CA ALA A 578 8.35 -17.80 41.10
C ALA A 578 8.82 -16.71 42.10
N SER A 579 9.11 -17.11 43.36
CA SER A 579 9.43 -16.20 44.45
C SER A 579 10.88 -15.69 44.41
N GLY A 580 11.14 -14.64 43.64
CA GLY A 580 12.43 -13.94 43.64
C GLY A 580 12.72 -13.05 42.44
N LEU A 581 11.97 -13.17 41.34
CA LEU A 581 12.07 -12.29 40.18
C LEU A 581 11.55 -10.88 40.53
N GLU A 582 12.31 -9.85 40.15
CA GLU A 582 11.83 -8.46 40.22
C GLU A 582 10.74 -8.18 39.18
N ALA A 583 9.95 -7.13 39.40
CA ALA A 583 8.81 -6.82 38.56
C ALA A 583 9.24 -6.43 37.13
N VAL A 584 8.92 -7.28 36.15
CA VAL A 584 9.22 -7.05 34.73
C VAL A 584 8.44 -5.82 34.23
N PRO A 585 9.05 -4.87 33.49
CA PRO A 585 8.35 -3.66 33.04
C PRO A 585 7.17 -3.89 32.08
N ASP A 586 7.12 -5.04 31.39
CA ASP A 586 6.04 -5.41 30.49
C ASP A 586 5.02 -6.34 31.18
N ARG A 587 3.76 -5.90 31.19
CA ARG A 587 2.62 -6.65 31.76
C ARG A 587 2.36 -7.98 31.06
N PHE A 588 2.71 -8.10 29.78
CA PHE A 588 2.60 -9.38 29.08
C PHE A 588 3.56 -10.39 29.69
N LEU A 589 4.83 -10.01 29.84
CA LEU A 589 5.85 -10.86 30.46
C LEU A 589 5.54 -11.15 31.94
N GLU A 590 4.98 -10.19 32.68
CA GLU A 590 4.44 -10.41 34.03
C GLU A 590 3.33 -11.48 34.03
N SER A 591 2.36 -11.43 33.11
CA SER A 591 1.29 -12.44 33.03
C SER A 591 1.81 -13.84 32.70
N LEU A 592 2.80 -13.98 31.80
CA LEU A 592 3.40 -15.27 31.49
C LEU A 592 4.03 -15.92 32.73
N LEU A 593 4.78 -15.16 33.52
CA LEU A 593 5.39 -15.65 34.76
C LEU A 593 4.34 -16.13 35.79
N VAL A 594 3.17 -15.50 35.82
CA VAL A 594 2.04 -15.90 36.69
C VAL A 594 1.34 -17.16 36.16
N ASP A 595 1.05 -17.21 34.86
CA ASP A 595 0.21 -18.25 34.26
C ASP A 595 0.99 -19.52 33.88
N HIS A 596 2.31 -19.42 33.66
CA HIS A 596 3.17 -20.51 33.16
C HIS A 596 4.47 -20.71 33.95
N GLY A 597 4.88 -19.75 34.79
CA GLY A 597 6.16 -19.80 35.49
C GLY A 597 7.37 -19.56 34.57
N LEU A 598 8.55 -19.33 35.18
CA LEU A 598 9.76 -18.87 34.48
C LEU A 598 10.18 -19.78 33.30
N VAL A 599 10.37 -21.08 33.54
CA VAL A 599 10.98 -21.99 32.57
C VAL A 599 10.15 -22.08 31.28
N LYS A 600 8.84 -22.31 31.42
CA LYS A 600 7.93 -22.35 30.27
C LYS A 600 7.81 -20.99 29.59
N SER A 601 7.68 -19.90 30.35
CA SER A 601 7.62 -18.53 29.79
C SER A 601 8.84 -18.22 28.93
N ALA A 602 10.05 -18.54 29.41
CA ALA A 602 11.27 -18.34 28.66
C ALA A 602 11.34 -19.21 27.40
N CYS A 603 10.93 -20.48 27.48
CA CYS A 603 10.88 -21.37 26.31
C CYS A 603 9.89 -20.86 25.24
N MET A 604 8.74 -20.31 25.65
CA MET A 604 7.77 -19.70 24.73
C MET A 604 8.32 -18.42 24.09
N VAL A 605 8.92 -17.53 24.89
CA VAL A 605 9.55 -16.28 24.41
C VAL A 605 10.71 -16.54 23.45
N LEU A 606 11.50 -17.61 23.67
CA LEU A 606 12.63 -17.98 22.82
C LEU A 606 12.25 -18.72 21.53
N GLY A 607 11.02 -19.24 21.43
CA GLY A 607 10.61 -20.11 20.32
C GLY A 607 11.18 -21.53 20.42
N VAL A 608 11.16 -22.13 21.62
CA VAL A 608 11.60 -23.52 21.88
C VAL A 608 10.39 -24.42 21.98
N ALA A 609 10.22 -25.35 21.04
CA ALA A 609 9.10 -26.29 21.01
C ALA A 609 9.17 -27.29 22.18
N HIS A 610 8.05 -27.51 22.86
CA HIS A 610 8.01 -28.34 24.07
C HIS A 610 6.62 -28.94 24.35
N ILE A 611 6.63 -30.06 25.08
CA ILE A 611 5.42 -30.74 25.58
C ILE A 611 5.49 -30.97 27.10
N HIS A 612 4.35 -31.24 27.72
CA HIS A 612 4.26 -31.58 29.16
C HIS A 612 4.24 -33.10 29.39
N ASP A 613 5.02 -33.56 30.38
CA ASP A 613 4.99 -34.93 30.90
C ASP A 613 4.80 -34.90 32.43
N GLY A 614 3.54 -34.86 32.85
CA GLY A 614 3.19 -34.63 34.26
C GLY A 614 3.45 -33.18 34.69
N ASP A 615 4.36 -32.98 35.64
CA ASP A 615 4.89 -31.66 36.03
C ASP A 615 6.23 -31.33 35.33
N ASP A 616 6.77 -32.21 34.50
CA ASP A 616 8.02 -31.96 33.75
C ASP A 616 7.74 -31.32 32.39
N LEU A 617 8.67 -30.47 31.93
CA LEU A 617 8.70 -29.91 30.59
C LEU A 617 9.70 -30.72 29.72
N LEU A 618 9.26 -31.23 28.59
CA LEU A 618 10.11 -31.90 27.60
C LEU A 618 10.35 -30.95 26.42
N LEU A 619 11.57 -30.41 26.32
CA LEU A 619 11.98 -29.64 25.15
C LEU A 619 12.27 -30.59 23.98
N LEU A 620 11.69 -30.30 22.82
CA LEU A 620 11.80 -31.13 21.63
C LEU A 620 13.05 -30.73 20.82
N GLU A 621 13.05 -29.58 20.17
CA GLU A 621 14.15 -29.10 19.33
C GLU A 621 14.73 -27.74 19.79
N GLY A 622 15.98 -27.48 19.43
CA GLY A 622 16.65 -26.18 19.66
C GLY A 622 17.26 -26.03 21.07
N TRP A 623 17.04 -26.98 21.98
CA TRP A 623 17.51 -26.91 23.36
C TRP A 623 19.03 -26.96 23.50
N GLU A 624 19.75 -27.51 22.52
CA GLU A 624 21.22 -27.51 22.47
C GLU A 624 21.74 -26.06 22.31
N GLY A 625 21.01 -25.24 21.54
CA GLY A 625 21.27 -23.81 21.39
C GLY A 625 20.95 -23.02 22.65
N LEU A 626 19.87 -23.38 23.38
CA LEU A 626 19.54 -22.82 24.69
C LEU A 626 20.67 -23.06 25.71
N LEU A 627 21.24 -24.27 25.75
CA LEU A 627 22.38 -24.59 26.61
C LEU A 627 23.62 -23.79 26.20
N ASP A 628 24.05 -23.87 24.94
CA ASP A 628 25.27 -23.20 24.47
C ASP A 628 25.23 -21.68 24.66
N GLY A 629 24.09 -21.06 24.35
CA GLY A 629 23.89 -19.61 24.50
C GLY A 629 23.89 -19.12 25.94
N LEU A 630 23.54 -19.96 26.92
CA LEU A 630 23.68 -19.66 28.35
C LEU A 630 25.04 -20.10 28.94
N GLY A 631 25.99 -20.52 28.10
CA GLY A 631 27.30 -20.97 28.55
C GLY A 631 27.25 -22.29 29.32
N LEU A 632 26.30 -23.16 28.97
CA LEU A 632 26.16 -24.52 29.47
C LEU A 632 26.58 -25.53 28.40
N GLU A 633 26.92 -26.75 28.83
CA GLU A 633 27.21 -27.89 27.98
C GLU A 633 26.58 -29.17 28.54
N GLN A 634 26.34 -30.16 27.69
CA GLN A 634 25.83 -31.47 28.07
C GLN A 634 26.98 -32.48 28.07
N VAL A 635 27.18 -33.20 29.17
CA VAL A 635 28.23 -34.23 29.30
C VAL A 635 27.64 -35.46 30.00
N ASP A 636 27.75 -36.63 29.37
CA ASP A 636 27.22 -37.91 29.86
C ASP A 636 25.70 -37.92 30.20
N GLY A 637 24.95 -36.96 29.65
CA GLY A 637 23.51 -36.78 29.87
C GLY A 637 23.13 -35.77 30.97
N GLU A 638 24.12 -35.26 31.71
CA GLU A 638 23.97 -34.16 32.68
C GLU A 638 24.30 -32.81 32.03
N VAL A 639 23.66 -31.74 32.50
CA VAL A 639 24.01 -30.36 32.10
C VAL A 639 25.04 -29.77 33.08
N ARG A 640 26.08 -29.12 32.55
CA ARG A 640 27.18 -28.53 33.32
C ARG A 640 27.51 -27.12 32.82
N SER A 641 28.12 -26.30 33.67
CA SER A 641 28.48 -24.92 33.32
C SER A 641 29.85 -24.85 32.64
N ARG A 642 29.89 -24.33 31.41
CA ARG A 642 31.12 -24.04 30.65
C ARG A 642 31.68 -22.65 30.95
N ALA A 643 30.82 -21.65 31.17
CA ALA A 643 31.22 -20.24 31.36
C ALA A 643 30.57 -19.58 32.59
N GLU A 644 31.20 -18.53 33.12
CA GLU A 644 30.63 -17.68 34.18
C GLU A 644 29.72 -16.60 33.59
N LEU A 645 28.42 -16.90 33.48
CA LEU A 645 27.41 -15.97 32.98
C LEU A 645 27.13 -14.82 33.96
N ASN A 646 27.01 -15.11 35.25
CA ASN A 646 26.45 -14.18 36.24
C ASN A 646 27.28 -12.89 36.39
N ALA A 647 28.61 -12.98 36.44
CA ALA A 647 29.47 -11.80 36.55
C ALA A 647 29.37 -10.85 35.33
N ILE A 648 29.15 -11.39 34.13
CA ILE A 648 28.94 -10.63 32.89
C ILE A 648 27.54 -9.98 32.89
N LEU A 649 26.54 -10.72 33.37
CA LEU A 649 25.15 -10.26 33.52
C LEU A 649 25.04 -9.10 34.53
N ASP A 650 25.61 -9.26 35.72
CA ASP A 650 25.54 -8.28 36.81
C ASP A 650 26.19 -6.95 36.42
N GLU A 651 27.32 -6.98 35.69
CA GLU A 651 27.94 -5.77 35.14
C GLU A 651 27.02 -5.09 34.11
N ARG A 652 26.42 -5.87 33.19
CA ARG A 652 25.53 -5.34 32.14
C ARG A 652 24.26 -4.71 32.74
N LEU A 653 23.60 -5.39 33.67
CA LEU A 653 22.41 -4.90 34.37
C LEU A 653 22.72 -3.62 35.16
N SER A 654 23.82 -3.60 35.92
CA SER A 654 24.26 -2.41 36.67
C SER A 654 24.48 -1.19 35.78
N ARG A 655 25.07 -1.40 34.58
CA ARG A 655 25.31 -0.35 33.58
C ARG A 655 24.01 0.12 32.91
N LEU A 656 23.08 -0.80 32.62
CA LEU A 656 21.77 -0.47 32.04
C LEU A 656 20.92 0.34 33.02
N ALA A 657 20.85 -0.05 34.28
CA ALA A 657 20.12 0.71 35.31
C ALA A 657 20.67 2.13 35.48
N ALA A 658 22.00 2.31 35.47
CA ALA A 658 22.63 3.62 35.50
C ALA A 658 22.33 4.47 34.25
N ALA A 659 22.31 3.85 33.05
CA ALA A 659 21.95 4.54 31.80
C ALA A 659 20.47 4.95 31.77
N GLN A 660 19.56 4.07 32.20
CA GLN A 660 18.12 4.37 32.32
C GLN A 660 17.85 5.54 33.26
N GLN A 661 18.53 5.60 34.41
CA GLN A 661 18.41 6.73 35.34
C GLN A 661 18.92 8.04 34.73
N LEU A 662 20.09 8.01 34.06
CA LEU A 662 20.69 9.19 33.44
C LEU A 662 19.81 9.77 32.32
N VAL A 663 19.36 8.93 31.38
CA VAL A 663 18.48 9.31 30.26
C VAL A 663 17.09 9.70 30.77
N GLY A 664 16.58 9.03 31.82
CA GLY A 664 15.34 9.39 32.49
C GLY A 664 15.36 10.78 33.13
N ASN A 665 16.47 11.14 33.78
CA ASN A 665 16.66 12.47 34.36
C ASN A 665 16.73 13.56 33.28
N GLU A 666 17.48 13.34 32.19
CA GLU A 666 17.54 14.30 31.07
C GLU A 666 16.18 14.46 30.38
N ARG A 667 15.42 13.37 30.23
CA ARG A 667 14.05 13.42 29.69
C ARG A 667 13.12 14.25 30.57
N LEU A 668 13.25 14.16 31.90
CA LEU A 668 12.51 15.01 32.84
C LEU A 668 12.95 16.48 32.75
N ARG A 669 14.25 16.75 32.61
CA ARG A 669 14.81 18.10 32.41
C ARG A 669 14.23 18.75 31.14
N LYS A 670 14.32 18.06 29.99
CA LYS A 670 13.74 18.51 28.71
C LYS A 670 12.22 18.69 28.78
N GLN A 671 11.50 17.85 29.52
CA GLN A 671 10.05 18.01 29.72
C GLN A 671 9.69 19.24 30.57
N GLN A 672 10.50 19.59 31.57
CA GLN A 672 10.31 20.81 32.37
C GLN A 672 10.61 22.06 31.54
N LEU A 673 11.77 22.10 30.88
CA LEU A 673 12.19 23.17 29.98
C LEU A 673 11.14 23.46 28.89
N GLY A 674 10.67 22.42 28.20
CA GLY A 674 9.62 22.56 27.18
C GLY A 674 8.29 23.07 27.74
N GLY A 675 7.95 22.74 29.00
CA GLY A 675 6.77 23.28 29.68
C GLY A 675 6.88 24.77 30.03
N GLU A 676 8.08 25.24 30.35
CA GLU A 676 8.35 26.67 30.59
C GLU A 676 8.36 27.46 29.27
N GLN A 677 9.00 26.92 28.22
CA GLN A 677 8.97 27.48 26.87
C GLN A 677 7.55 27.53 26.28
N ASP A 678 6.74 26.49 26.44
CA ASP A 678 5.32 26.48 26.03
C ASP A 678 4.49 27.54 26.76
N ALA A 679 4.74 27.75 28.06
CA ALA A 679 4.05 28.76 28.85
C ALA A 679 4.38 30.19 28.37
N VAL A 680 5.66 30.49 28.15
CA VAL A 680 6.11 31.80 27.66
C VAL A 680 5.66 32.03 26.21
N ARG A 681 5.77 31.03 25.32
CA ARG A 681 5.23 31.08 23.95
C ARG A 681 3.74 31.41 23.95
N THR A 682 2.96 30.69 24.75
CA THR A 682 1.50 30.91 24.88
C THR A 682 1.17 32.31 25.38
N GLN A 683 1.95 32.84 26.33
CA GLN A 683 1.77 34.20 26.85
C GLN A 683 2.09 35.26 25.78
N ALA A 684 3.18 35.10 25.04
CA ALA A 684 3.59 36.03 23.99
C ALA A 684 2.64 36.00 22.77
N GLU A 685 2.25 34.82 22.30
CA GLU A 685 1.19 34.65 21.28
C GLU A 685 -0.11 35.34 21.71
N THR A 686 -0.54 35.12 22.97
CA THR A 686 -1.78 35.72 23.49
C THR A 686 -1.68 37.24 23.54
N ALA A 687 -0.52 37.78 23.92
CA ALA A 687 -0.28 39.22 23.91
C ALA A 687 -0.27 39.81 22.48
N ALA A 688 0.31 39.12 21.50
CA ALA A 688 0.30 39.55 20.09
C ALA A 688 -1.12 39.53 19.49
N ARG A 689 -1.88 38.46 19.74
CA ARG A 689 -3.31 38.37 19.36
C ARG A 689 -4.14 39.51 19.97
N GLN A 690 -3.88 39.89 21.22
CA GLN A 690 -4.55 41.04 21.86
C GLN A 690 -4.16 42.41 21.26
N ARG A 691 -2.99 42.53 20.63
CA ARG A 691 -2.56 43.74 19.90
C ARG A 691 -3.10 43.81 18.47
N GLY A 692 -3.78 42.76 17.99
CA GLY A 692 -4.32 42.69 16.63
C GLY A 692 -3.25 42.44 15.55
N GLU A 693 -2.14 41.81 15.93
CA GLU A 693 -1.03 41.49 15.03
C GLU A 693 -1.38 40.33 14.08
N SER A 694 -0.59 40.15 13.01
CA SER A 694 -0.81 39.04 12.07
C SER A 694 -0.39 37.70 12.68
N ILE A 695 -0.83 36.60 12.07
CA ILE A 695 -0.53 35.24 12.52
C ILE A 695 1.00 35.00 12.51
N ALA A 696 1.65 35.25 11.37
CA ALA A 696 3.10 35.10 11.20
C ALA A 696 3.97 36.11 12.00
N THR A 697 3.39 37.09 12.70
CA THR A 697 4.09 37.89 13.73
C THR A 697 3.73 37.46 15.16
N THR A 698 2.53 36.89 15.35
CA THR A 698 2.08 36.28 16.61
C THR A 698 2.92 35.04 16.95
N GLU A 699 3.11 34.16 15.97
CA GLU A 699 3.89 32.92 16.12
C GLU A 699 5.35 33.25 16.40
N ARG A 700 5.94 34.15 15.60
CA ARG A 700 7.32 34.61 15.78
C ARG A 700 7.56 35.27 17.14
N ALA A 701 6.63 36.11 17.61
CA ALA A 701 6.72 36.67 18.97
C ALA A 701 6.65 35.57 20.06
N GLY A 702 6.01 34.44 19.76
CA GLY A 702 6.04 33.24 20.60
C GLY A 702 7.36 32.48 20.53
N GLU A 703 7.93 32.30 19.33
CA GLU A 703 9.23 31.66 19.09
C GLU A 703 10.37 32.47 19.70
N ASP A 704 10.42 33.77 19.43
CA ASP A 704 11.38 34.73 20.00
C ASP A 704 11.37 34.66 21.54
N ALA A 705 10.17 34.64 22.15
CA ALA A 705 10.02 34.58 23.61
C ALA A 705 10.31 33.19 24.21
N ALA A 706 10.09 32.10 23.47
CA ALA A 706 10.56 30.77 23.88
C ALA A 706 12.09 30.67 23.83
N ALA A 707 12.72 31.34 22.86
CA ALA A 707 14.18 31.40 22.71
C ALA A 707 14.88 32.31 23.73
N GLU A 708 14.15 33.12 24.52
CA GLU A 708 14.71 33.81 25.70
C GLU A 708 15.02 32.84 26.86
N ILE A 709 14.53 31.59 26.82
CA ILE A 709 14.86 30.54 27.80
C ILE A 709 16.03 29.70 27.27
N GLU A 710 17.22 30.00 27.79
CA GLU A 710 18.49 29.33 27.45
C GLU A 710 18.52 27.88 27.99
N ASP A 711 18.86 26.91 27.13
CA ASP A 711 19.09 25.52 27.53
C ASP A 711 20.57 25.36 27.94
N GLU A 712 20.83 25.21 29.25
CA GLU A 712 22.19 24.93 29.78
C GLU A 712 22.75 23.56 29.32
N GLY A 713 21.92 22.69 28.74
CA GLY A 713 22.28 21.36 28.27
C GLY A 713 22.32 20.29 29.37
N PRO A 714 22.69 19.04 29.02
CA PRO A 714 22.92 17.97 30.00
C PRO A 714 24.24 18.18 30.75
N GLU A 715 24.30 17.75 32.02
CA GLU A 715 25.49 17.90 32.89
C GLU A 715 26.77 17.26 32.30
N ASP A 716 26.61 16.19 31.51
CA ASP A 716 27.70 15.45 30.86
C ASP A 716 27.18 14.86 29.53
N ALA A 717 27.45 15.56 28.42
CA ALA A 717 26.95 15.20 27.09
C ALA A 717 27.61 13.94 26.49
N GLU A 718 28.88 13.64 26.83
CA GLU A 718 29.56 12.44 26.36
C GLU A 718 29.01 11.19 27.04
N ARG A 719 28.73 11.30 28.35
CA ARG A 719 28.04 10.25 29.12
C ARG A 719 26.55 10.14 28.76
N LEU A 720 25.96 11.25 28.34
CA LEU A 720 24.77 11.38 27.47
C LEU A 720 24.73 10.31 26.37
N ASP A 721 25.50 10.54 25.31
CA ASP A 721 25.55 9.67 24.11
C ASP A 721 25.92 8.22 24.46
N ALA A 722 26.86 8.03 25.40
CA ALA A 722 27.26 6.69 25.85
C ALA A 722 26.14 5.91 26.55
N ALA A 723 25.24 6.59 27.28
CA ALA A 723 24.08 5.97 27.90
C ALA A 723 22.98 5.67 26.88
N GLU A 724 22.64 6.64 26.02
CA GLU A 724 21.63 6.46 24.96
C GLU A 724 22.02 5.32 24.00
N ALA A 725 23.30 5.26 23.59
CA ALA A 725 23.82 4.18 22.75
C ALA A 725 23.85 2.79 23.45
N LEU A 726 23.96 2.74 24.77
CA LEU A 726 23.89 1.48 25.53
C LEU A 726 22.45 0.93 25.58
N LEU A 727 21.46 1.82 25.64
CA LEU A 727 20.05 1.48 25.59
C LEU A 727 19.62 1.08 24.17
N ASP A 728 20.06 1.81 23.14
CA ASP A 728 19.84 1.47 21.72
C ASP A 728 20.50 0.14 21.30
N GLU A 729 21.68 -0.20 21.84
CA GLU A 729 22.25 -1.55 21.72
C GLU A 729 21.34 -2.61 22.37
N HIS A 730 20.82 -2.32 23.57
CA HIS A 730 20.04 -3.27 24.35
C HIS A 730 18.64 -3.51 23.76
N GLU A 731 17.99 -2.49 23.20
CA GLU A 731 16.68 -2.60 22.51
C GLU A 731 16.77 -3.51 21.26
N VAL A 732 17.95 -3.58 20.62
CA VAL A 732 18.15 -4.33 19.37
C VAL A 732 18.74 -5.73 19.58
N ASP A 733 19.66 -5.89 20.53
CA ASP A 733 20.29 -7.19 20.81
C ASP A 733 19.67 -7.94 22.01
N GLY A 734 19.00 -7.27 22.96
CA GLY A 734 18.39 -7.94 24.12
C GLY A 734 19.36 -8.87 24.86
N SER A 735 18.99 -10.14 25.02
CA SER A 735 19.88 -11.19 25.58
C SER A 735 20.83 -11.81 24.55
N LEU A 736 20.68 -11.56 23.24
CA LEU A 736 21.66 -11.98 22.22
C LEU A 736 23.04 -11.36 22.46
N TRP A 737 23.11 -10.19 23.10
CA TRP A 737 24.36 -9.60 23.57
C TRP A 737 25.10 -10.51 24.55
N LEU A 738 24.38 -11.14 25.47
CA LEU A 738 24.95 -12.06 26.48
C LEU A 738 25.39 -13.37 25.82
N VAL A 739 24.56 -13.93 24.95
CA VAL A 739 24.86 -15.13 24.14
C VAL A 739 26.16 -14.96 23.34
N ARG A 740 26.32 -13.83 22.64
CA ARG A 740 27.55 -13.46 21.90
C ARG A 740 28.78 -13.22 22.81
N ARG A 741 28.66 -13.35 24.13
CA ARG A 741 29.76 -13.26 25.12
C ARG A 741 30.03 -14.58 25.87
N THR A 742 29.07 -15.49 25.94
CA THR A 742 29.13 -16.78 26.65
C THR A 742 29.34 -17.98 25.74
N SER A 743 29.04 -17.83 24.44
CA SER A 743 29.25 -18.83 23.39
C SER A 743 30.58 -18.65 22.65
N GLU A 744 31.18 -19.76 22.23
CA GLU A 744 32.30 -19.80 21.27
C GLU A 744 31.82 -19.81 19.80
N LEU A 745 30.56 -20.20 19.56
CA LEU A 745 29.91 -20.14 18.25
C LEU A 745 29.47 -18.71 17.88
N ARG A 746 29.33 -18.44 16.58
CA ARG A 746 28.82 -17.18 16.04
C ARG A 746 27.28 -17.15 16.09
N TRP A 747 26.72 -16.12 16.71
CA TRP A 747 25.26 -15.93 16.85
C TRP A 747 24.80 -14.62 16.18
N GLU A 748 23.66 -14.69 15.49
CA GLU A 748 23.04 -13.58 14.74
C GLU A 748 21.53 -13.57 14.97
N ASN A 749 20.89 -12.40 14.93
CA ASN A 749 19.50 -12.27 15.37
C ASN A 749 18.53 -13.05 14.45
N ALA A 750 17.72 -13.92 15.06
CA ALA A 750 16.73 -14.75 14.39
C ALA A 750 15.43 -14.03 14.02
N ALA A 751 15.11 -12.90 14.68
CA ALA A 751 13.89 -12.13 14.46
C ALA A 751 14.06 -10.60 14.65
N PRO A 752 15.08 -9.94 14.07
CA PRO A 752 15.42 -8.54 14.35
C PRO A 752 14.37 -7.52 13.87
N VAL A 753 13.42 -7.96 13.03
CA VAL A 753 12.35 -7.11 12.52
C VAL A 753 11.06 -7.92 12.44
N ARG A 754 10.01 -7.41 13.07
CA ARG A 754 8.64 -7.88 12.90
C ARG A 754 7.79 -6.80 12.22
N ILE A 755 6.83 -7.21 11.41
CA ILE A 755 6.03 -6.34 10.55
C ILE A 755 4.60 -6.27 11.10
N GLY A 756 4.21 -5.10 11.60
CA GLY A 756 2.81 -4.82 11.93
C GLY A 756 1.95 -4.87 10.66
N ALA A 757 0.79 -5.53 10.73
CA ALA A 757 -0.10 -5.66 9.58
C ALA A 757 -1.57 -5.92 9.94
N ARG A 758 -2.46 -5.63 9.00
CA ARG A 758 -3.90 -5.89 9.12
C ARG A 758 -4.59 -6.15 7.79
N MET A 759 -5.75 -6.78 7.81
CA MET A 759 -6.55 -7.01 6.61
C MET A 759 -7.02 -5.66 6.00
N ALA A 760 -6.82 -5.49 4.69
CA ALA A 760 -7.31 -4.32 3.94
C ALA A 760 -8.47 -4.68 3.00
N ARG A 761 -8.24 -5.43 1.91
CA ARG A 761 -9.30 -5.77 0.94
C ARG A 761 -9.27 -7.27 0.65
N PRO A 762 -10.39 -8.00 0.80
CA PRO A 762 -10.46 -9.38 0.32
C PRO A 762 -10.22 -9.46 -1.19
N GLU A 763 -9.78 -10.63 -1.64
CA GLU A 763 -9.74 -11.03 -3.06
C GLU A 763 -11.09 -10.82 -3.79
N LYS A 764 -11.06 -10.75 -5.13
CA LYS A 764 -12.28 -10.56 -5.94
C LYS A 764 -12.19 -11.08 -7.37
N ALA A 765 -12.68 -12.29 -7.61
CA ALA A 765 -12.96 -12.84 -8.95
C ALA A 765 -14.38 -12.50 -9.51
N LYS A 766 -15.18 -11.66 -8.81
CA LYS A 766 -16.58 -11.40 -9.17
C LYS A 766 -16.74 -10.58 -10.46
N HIS A 767 -17.69 -10.97 -11.32
CA HIS A 767 -18.03 -10.30 -12.59
C HIS A 767 -18.26 -8.78 -12.45
N ARG A 768 -17.98 -8.03 -13.53
CA ARG A 768 -18.17 -6.57 -13.62
C ARG A 768 -19.65 -6.22 -13.89
N GLU A 769 -20.49 -6.32 -12.87
CA GLU A 769 -21.91 -5.93 -12.96
C GLU A 769 -22.13 -4.43 -12.72
N MET A 770 -22.90 -3.79 -13.61
CA MET A 770 -23.48 -2.47 -13.33
C MET A 770 -24.58 -2.57 -12.24
N LYS A 771 -24.90 -1.47 -11.56
CA LYS A 771 -26.02 -1.38 -10.61
C LYS A 771 -27.07 -0.36 -11.10
N PRO A 772 -28.29 -0.78 -11.51
CA PRO A 772 -28.78 -2.15 -11.63
C PRO A 772 -28.09 -2.95 -12.74
N ALA A 773 -28.20 -4.28 -12.72
CA ALA A 773 -27.56 -5.17 -13.70
C ALA A 773 -28.05 -4.90 -15.13
N VAL A 774 -27.17 -4.34 -15.96
CA VAL A 774 -27.43 -4.03 -17.36
C VAL A 774 -27.06 -5.23 -18.23
N HIS A 775 -28.02 -5.71 -19.02
CA HIS A 775 -27.86 -6.80 -19.98
C HIS A 775 -27.80 -6.29 -21.44
N ALA A 776 -28.17 -5.02 -21.67
CA ALA A 776 -28.10 -4.33 -22.95
C ALA A 776 -28.16 -2.81 -22.71
N LEU A 777 -27.37 -2.03 -23.44
CA LEU A 777 -27.38 -0.55 -23.37
C LEU A 777 -28.58 0.04 -24.12
N PHE A 778 -29.76 -0.10 -23.53
CA PHE A 778 -31.02 0.46 -24.02
C PHE A 778 -31.72 1.22 -22.89
N LEU A 779 -32.40 2.33 -23.20
CA LEU A 779 -33.09 3.18 -22.23
C LEU A 779 -34.60 2.86 -22.18
N PRO A 780 -35.07 1.95 -21.30
CA PRO A 780 -36.51 1.77 -21.06
C PRO A 780 -37.12 3.01 -20.40
N ASN A 781 -38.40 3.26 -20.66
CA ASN A 781 -39.09 4.46 -20.17
C ASN A 781 -39.24 4.46 -18.63
N ARG A 782 -39.46 5.66 -18.05
CA ARG A 782 -39.18 6.16 -16.68
C ARG A 782 -39.64 5.38 -15.43
N HIS A 783 -40.07 4.12 -15.48
CA HIS A 783 -40.63 3.39 -14.33
C HIS A 783 -39.87 2.12 -13.92
N ARG A 784 -39.13 2.22 -12.80
CA ARG A 784 -38.60 1.17 -11.89
C ARG A 784 -38.16 -0.16 -12.53
N ARG A 785 -36.83 -0.40 -12.55
CA ARG A 785 -36.16 -1.73 -12.56
C ARG A 785 -36.90 -2.83 -13.37
N ARG A 786 -37.17 -2.57 -14.65
CA ARG A 786 -37.96 -3.47 -15.52
C ARG A 786 -37.14 -3.98 -16.69
N PRO A 787 -37.10 -5.30 -16.95
CA PRO A 787 -36.50 -5.85 -18.17
C PRO A 787 -37.15 -5.23 -19.41
N ALA A 788 -36.36 -4.92 -20.45
CA ALA A 788 -36.87 -4.29 -21.67
C ALA A 788 -38.06 -5.07 -22.28
N ALA A 789 -38.01 -6.41 -22.26
CA ALA A 789 -39.11 -7.29 -22.70
C ALA A 789 -40.45 -7.04 -21.99
N SER A 790 -40.44 -6.57 -20.73
CA SER A 790 -41.64 -6.18 -19.99
C SER A 790 -42.16 -4.78 -20.37
N ALA A 791 -41.26 -3.87 -20.78
CA ALA A 791 -41.61 -2.53 -21.25
C ALA A 791 -42.21 -2.58 -22.66
N PHE A 792 -41.62 -3.37 -23.58
CA PHE A 792 -42.10 -3.53 -24.96
C PHE A 792 -43.56 -4.06 -25.06
N ARG A 793 -44.10 -4.69 -24.00
CA ARG A 793 -45.52 -5.09 -23.93
C ARG A 793 -46.51 -3.92 -23.76
N ARG A 794 -46.07 -2.68 -23.50
CA ARG A 794 -46.94 -1.50 -23.43
C ARG A 794 -46.35 -0.33 -24.24
N ARG A 795 -47.09 0.12 -25.25
CA ARG A 795 -46.64 1.18 -26.19
C ARG A 795 -46.41 2.50 -25.46
N GLY A 796 -45.21 3.08 -25.59
CA GLY A 796 -44.94 4.46 -25.18
C GLY A 796 -43.49 4.72 -24.78
N THR A 797 -42.64 5.12 -25.75
CA THR A 797 -41.30 5.66 -25.51
C THR A 797 -40.97 6.67 -26.61
N TRP A 798 -40.36 7.81 -26.26
CA TRP A 798 -39.75 8.76 -27.19
C TRP A 798 -38.24 8.69 -27.08
N LEU A 799 -37.52 8.62 -28.21
CA LEU A 799 -36.06 8.63 -28.28
C LEU A 799 -35.60 9.41 -29.54
N ALA A 800 -34.28 9.54 -29.72
CA ALA A 800 -33.70 10.11 -30.94
C ALA A 800 -34.10 9.31 -32.20
N ALA A 801 -34.11 9.99 -33.35
CA ALA A 801 -34.44 9.41 -34.65
C ALA A 801 -33.52 10.02 -35.72
N ARG A 802 -32.95 9.17 -36.58
CA ARG A 802 -32.31 9.59 -37.85
C ARG A 802 -33.40 9.94 -38.87
N THR A 803 -33.08 10.82 -39.81
CA THR A 803 -33.97 11.21 -40.93
C THR A 803 -33.50 10.59 -42.25
N THR A 804 -34.42 9.97 -42.98
CA THR A 804 -34.26 9.70 -44.42
C THR A 804 -34.39 11.00 -45.22
N GLY A 805 -33.85 11.02 -46.46
CA GLY A 805 -34.12 12.11 -47.41
C GLY A 805 -35.59 12.21 -47.84
N SER A 806 -36.38 11.18 -47.54
CA SER A 806 -37.84 11.13 -47.70
C SER A 806 -38.58 11.41 -46.38
N THR A 807 -39.72 12.11 -46.46
CA THR A 807 -40.34 12.90 -45.38
C THR A 807 -41.11 12.10 -44.29
N ARG A 808 -40.55 11.01 -43.73
CA ARG A 808 -41.17 10.27 -42.60
C ARG A 808 -40.16 9.72 -41.58
N MET A 809 -40.33 10.07 -40.30
CA MET A 809 -39.56 9.47 -39.19
C MET A 809 -39.91 7.99 -38.97
N ARG A 810 -38.93 7.19 -38.54
CA ARG A 810 -39.07 5.81 -38.04
C ARG A 810 -38.16 5.58 -36.82
N PRO A 811 -38.45 4.59 -35.94
CA PRO A 811 -37.66 4.35 -34.74
C PRO A 811 -36.28 3.74 -35.02
N LEU A 812 -35.36 3.89 -34.07
CA LEU A 812 -33.99 3.37 -34.09
C LEU A 812 -33.90 1.89 -34.49
N ARG A 813 -33.40 1.66 -35.71
CA ARG A 813 -32.59 0.52 -36.13
C ARG A 813 -31.44 1.06 -36.98
N SER A 814 -30.30 0.41 -36.93
CA SER A 814 -29.14 0.71 -37.77
C SER A 814 -29.40 0.35 -39.24
N THR A 815 -30.02 -0.80 -39.49
CA THR A 815 -30.39 -1.24 -40.85
C THR A 815 -31.85 -0.97 -41.22
N LEU A 816 -32.05 -0.37 -42.41
CA LEU A 816 -33.30 -0.40 -43.17
C LEU A 816 -33.39 -1.69 -44.02
N PRO A 817 -34.59 -2.18 -44.35
CA PRO A 817 -34.75 -3.29 -45.28
C PRO A 817 -34.58 -2.80 -46.74
N ALA A 818 -33.34 -2.86 -47.23
CA ALA A 818 -32.89 -2.63 -48.61
C ALA A 818 -33.11 -1.22 -49.20
N ALA A 819 -32.00 -0.62 -49.68
CA ALA A 819 -31.86 0.72 -50.27
C ALA A 819 -31.95 1.93 -49.33
N GLU A 820 -31.22 2.98 -49.72
CA GLU A 820 -30.96 4.28 -49.05
C GLU A 820 -29.94 4.31 -47.89
N LEU A 821 -29.13 5.37 -47.88
CA LEU A 821 -27.94 5.59 -47.03
C LEU A 821 -28.27 6.26 -45.67
N PRO A 822 -27.42 6.09 -44.63
CA PRO A 822 -27.64 6.70 -43.33
C PRO A 822 -27.32 8.20 -43.27
N SER A 823 -28.04 8.96 -42.43
CA SER A 823 -27.69 10.34 -42.06
C SER A 823 -27.89 10.61 -40.55
N SER A 824 -27.19 11.60 -40.00
CA SER A 824 -27.23 11.97 -38.57
C SER A 824 -28.06 13.23 -38.31
N THR A 825 -28.40 13.53 -37.04
CA THR A 825 -29.25 14.68 -36.70
C THR A 825 -28.97 15.22 -35.29
N ARG A 826 -28.64 16.51 -35.15
CA ARG A 826 -28.53 17.21 -33.85
C ARG A 826 -29.81 18.03 -33.55
N ALA A 827 -30.05 18.37 -32.28
CA ALA A 827 -31.23 19.12 -31.83
C ALA A 827 -30.89 20.13 -30.71
N ARG A 828 -31.36 21.38 -30.80
CA ARG A 828 -31.05 22.45 -29.82
C ARG A 828 -32.15 22.56 -28.76
N ARG A 829 -31.85 22.25 -27.49
CA ARG A 829 -32.83 22.11 -26.38
C ARG A 829 -33.81 23.28 -26.23
N ALA A 830 -33.38 24.52 -26.45
CA ALA A 830 -34.21 25.72 -26.25
C ALA A 830 -35.27 25.95 -27.33
N CYS A 831 -35.09 25.43 -28.54
CA CYS A 831 -35.92 25.80 -29.71
C CYS A 831 -36.50 24.60 -30.48
N ASN A 832 -36.14 23.37 -30.11
CA ASN A 832 -36.59 22.11 -30.73
C ASN A 832 -36.26 21.92 -32.24
N LEU A 833 -35.60 22.90 -32.86
CA LEU A 833 -35.04 22.82 -34.21
C LEU A 833 -33.99 21.71 -34.34
N ARG A 834 -33.95 21.10 -35.52
CA ARG A 834 -33.07 19.98 -35.88
C ARG A 834 -32.42 20.21 -37.23
N TRP A 835 -31.16 19.82 -37.38
CA TRP A 835 -30.40 19.91 -38.62
C TRP A 835 -29.80 18.55 -39.01
N PRO A 836 -29.85 18.17 -40.31
CA PRO A 836 -28.97 17.15 -40.88
C PRO A 836 -27.55 17.73 -41.10
N HIS A 837 -26.56 16.86 -41.28
CA HIS A 837 -25.22 17.24 -41.76
C HIS A 837 -25.14 17.15 -43.29
N GLY A 838 -24.50 18.12 -43.94
CA GLY A 838 -24.23 18.12 -45.38
C GLY A 838 -23.80 19.52 -45.87
N PRO A 839 -22.74 19.68 -46.69
CA PRO A 839 -22.23 21.01 -47.08
C PRO A 839 -23.15 21.84 -47.99
N GLU A 840 -23.98 21.19 -48.81
CA GLU A 840 -24.61 21.83 -49.99
C GLU A 840 -25.98 22.52 -49.70
N ALA A 841 -26.51 22.42 -48.48
CA ALA A 841 -27.89 22.83 -48.17
C ALA A 841 -28.08 24.35 -47.91
N ALA A 842 -27.05 25.17 -48.09
CA ALA A 842 -27.05 26.57 -47.63
C ALA A 842 -27.69 27.58 -48.61
N GLU A 843 -27.52 27.41 -49.92
CA GLU A 843 -27.85 28.48 -50.89
C GLU A 843 -29.33 28.52 -51.32
N THR A 844 -30.06 27.40 -51.24
CA THR A 844 -31.37 27.26 -51.90
C THR A 844 -32.56 27.91 -51.16
N LEU A 845 -32.35 28.46 -49.96
CA LEU A 845 -33.43 28.96 -49.09
C LEU A 845 -33.67 30.48 -49.13
N LEU A 846 -32.89 31.24 -49.91
CA LEU A 846 -32.97 32.71 -49.93
C LEU A 846 -33.98 33.30 -50.94
N GLN A 847 -34.72 32.47 -51.69
CA GLN A 847 -35.70 32.92 -52.68
C GLN A 847 -36.99 32.07 -52.67
N MET A 848 -38.03 32.50 -51.94
CA MET A 848 -39.44 32.49 -52.40
C MET A 848 -40.45 33.05 -51.37
N ALA A 849 -41.27 34.00 -51.84
CA ALA A 849 -42.63 34.32 -51.37
C ALA A 849 -42.83 35.05 -49.99
N PRO A 850 -44.00 35.70 -49.79
CA PRO A 850 -44.07 36.99 -49.05
C PRO A 850 -44.98 37.02 -47.79
N PRO A 851 -44.93 38.10 -46.98
CA PRO A 851 -45.67 38.19 -45.71
C PRO A 851 -47.17 38.55 -45.87
N ARG A 852 -48.02 37.98 -44.99
CA ARG A 852 -49.39 38.47 -44.74
C ARG A 852 -49.74 38.46 -43.25
N ARG A 853 -50.56 39.43 -42.84
CA ARG A 853 -51.00 39.69 -41.45
C ARG A 853 -52.13 38.76 -41.00
N VAL A 854 -52.28 38.61 -39.68
CA VAL A 854 -53.55 38.28 -39.01
C VAL A 854 -53.80 39.37 -37.93
N SER A 855 -55.06 39.62 -37.59
CA SER A 855 -55.55 40.82 -36.89
C SER A 855 -56.05 40.60 -35.46
N ILE A 856 -56.20 41.70 -34.71
CA ILE A 856 -56.65 41.75 -33.30
C ILE A 856 -58.18 41.98 -33.22
N ALA A 857 -58.85 41.34 -32.24
CA ALA A 857 -60.20 41.72 -31.76
C ALA A 857 -60.46 41.23 -30.31
N ALA A 858 -61.33 41.93 -29.58
CA ALA A 858 -61.84 41.68 -28.20
C ALA A 858 -63.25 42.38 -28.10
N PRO A 859 -63.90 42.71 -26.94
CA PRO A 859 -63.67 42.43 -25.51
C PRO A 859 -64.98 42.12 -24.68
N ALA A 860 -64.92 42.24 -23.32
CA ALA A 860 -66.00 42.59 -22.35
C ALA A 860 -67.15 41.56 -22.07
N ALA A 861 -67.88 41.53 -20.92
CA ALA A 861 -67.76 42.00 -19.50
C ALA A 861 -68.89 41.28 -18.66
N ASP A 862 -69.34 41.54 -17.42
CA ASP A 862 -69.09 42.54 -16.33
C ASP A 862 -69.69 42.05 -14.96
N ALA A 863 -69.52 42.83 -13.86
CA ALA A 863 -70.20 42.79 -12.53
C ALA A 863 -70.00 41.57 -11.58
N GLY A 864 -70.13 41.68 -10.23
CA GLY A 864 -70.21 42.86 -9.35
C GLY A 864 -70.77 42.60 -7.92
N VAL A 865 -70.30 43.36 -6.91
CA VAL A 865 -70.82 43.49 -5.51
C VAL A 865 -70.58 42.31 -4.54
N GLY A 866 -70.53 42.58 -3.22
CA GLY A 866 -70.51 41.60 -2.11
C GLY A 866 -70.71 42.27 -0.74
N ALA A 867 -70.88 41.51 0.37
CA ALA A 867 -70.71 41.94 1.78
C ALA A 867 -71.08 40.85 2.83
N ARG A 868 -70.66 41.09 4.09
CA ARG A 868 -71.11 40.51 5.40
C ARG A 868 -70.60 39.10 5.75
N GLY A 869 -69.72 39.05 6.77
CA GLY A 869 -69.16 37.81 7.31
C GLY A 869 -69.74 37.36 8.66
N SER A 870 -69.28 36.19 9.09
CA SER A 870 -69.30 35.63 10.45
C SER A 870 -68.20 34.55 10.52
N GLY A 871 -67.55 34.22 11.63
CA GLY A 871 -67.62 34.78 12.98
C GLY A 871 -67.13 33.75 14.02
N THR A 872 -66.08 34.08 14.79
CA THR A 872 -65.40 33.24 15.83
C THR A 872 -64.65 31.97 15.35
N ARG A 873 -63.43 31.57 15.75
CA ARG A 873 -62.48 31.78 16.91
C ARG A 873 -62.52 30.65 17.97
N PRO A 874 -61.43 30.43 18.76
CA PRO A 874 -59.98 30.65 18.54
C PRO A 874 -59.22 29.29 18.69
N SER A 875 -58.09 28.97 19.36
CA SER A 875 -56.94 29.59 20.11
C SER A 875 -55.90 28.44 20.32
N ALA A 876 -54.61 28.59 20.71
CA ALA A 876 -53.74 29.73 21.02
C ALA A 876 -52.24 29.35 20.76
N GLU A 877 -51.39 30.37 20.59
CA GLU A 877 -49.97 30.56 21.03
C GLU A 877 -48.99 29.35 21.17
N GLU A 878 -47.74 29.37 20.67
CA GLU A 878 -46.60 30.29 20.94
C GLU A 878 -46.09 30.22 22.41
N GLY A 879 -44.79 30.04 22.74
CA GLY A 879 -43.61 29.75 21.92
C GLY A 879 -42.30 29.68 22.74
N GLU A 880 -41.16 29.44 22.06
CA GLU A 880 -39.76 29.75 22.44
C GLU A 880 -38.94 28.96 23.53
N MET A 881 -37.60 29.05 23.32
CA MET A 881 -36.39 28.86 24.18
C MET A 881 -35.98 27.52 24.85
N ARG A 882 -34.89 26.95 24.26
CA ARG A 882 -33.55 26.63 24.84
C ARG A 882 -33.37 26.03 26.26
N GLN A 883 -32.51 25.00 26.33
CA GLN A 883 -31.47 24.67 27.34
C GLN A 883 -31.85 24.72 28.85
N GLY A 884 -31.58 23.73 29.70
CA GLY A 884 -30.82 22.46 29.60
C GLY A 884 -30.41 22.00 31.02
N THR A 885 -29.78 20.82 31.20
CA THR A 885 -29.26 20.26 32.49
C THR A 885 -30.27 19.99 33.63
N ASP A 886 -30.13 19.04 34.56
CA ASP A 886 -29.39 17.75 34.63
C ASP A 886 -29.89 16.92 35.87
N PHE A 887 -29.42 15.67 36.05
CA PHE A 887 -29.48 14.78 37.23
C PHE A 887 -30.84 14.23 37.75
N GLY A 888 -30.90 12.91 38.04
CA GLY A 888 -31.91 12.36 38.97
C GLY A 888 -32.25 10.85 38.99
N ARG A 889 -31.30 9.99 39.42
CA ARG A 889 -31.44 8.81 40.34
C ARG A 889 -32.86 8.28 40.72
N LEU A 890 -33.15 6.98 40.95
CA LEU A 890 -32.39 5.71 41.07
C LEU A 890 -33.38 4.49 41.11
N HIS A 891 -32.95 3.31 40.63
CA HIS A 891 -33.14 1.89 41.09
C HIS A 891 -34.31 1.41 42.04
N PRO A 892 -34.49 0.09 42.30
CA PRO A 892 -34.27 -1.13 41.48
C PRO A 892 -35.41 -2.19 41.61
N ARG A 893 -35.29 -3.35 40.92
CA ARG A 893 -35.62 -4.69 41.47
C ARG A 893 -34.97 -5.81 40.63
N ALA A 894 -34.80 -7.00 41.22
CA ALA A 894 -33.99 -8.08 40.67
C ALA A 894 -34.54 -9.49 41.00
N ALA A 895 -33.95 -10.49 40.32
CA ALA A 895 -34.02 -11.94 40.55
C ALA A 895 -35.36 -12.69 40.30
N GLY A 896 -35.23 -13.90 39.76
CA GLY A 896 -36.32 -14.83 39.44
C GLY A 896 -35.88 -15.85 38.38
N GLU A 897 -35.41 -17.01 38.80
CA GLU A 897 -34.88 -18.08 37.92
C GLU A 897 -36.00 -18.93 37.29
N GLY A 898 -35.74 -19.50 36.10
CA GLY A 898 -36.63 -20.43 35.41
C GLY A 898 -36.03 -20.89 34.08
N SER A 899 -36.13 -22.18 33.75
CA SER A 899 -35.24 -22.84 32.76
C SER A 899 -35.94 -23.67 31.69
N VAL A 900 -35.17 -23.97 30.63
CA VAL A 900 -35.40 -24.98 29.57
C VAL A 900 -36.25 -24.55 28.35
N ALA A 901 -35.75 -25.01 27.18
CA ALA A 901 -36.29 -24.92 25.80
C ALA A 901 -36.29 -23.52 25.13
N GLY A 902 -35.87 -23.36 23.87
CA GLY A 902 -35.21 -24.32 22.97
C GLY A 902 -35.71 -24.31 21.53
N GLU A 903 -35.33 -23.30 20.73
CA GLU A 903 -35.64 -23.24 19.29
C GLU A 903 -34.41 -22.87 18.46
N ALA A 904 -33.93 -23.80 17.63
CA ALA A 904 -32.90 -23.55 16.64
C ALA A 904 -33.55 -23.22 15.28
N TRP A 905 -33.40 -21.98 14.82
CA TRP A 905 -33.98 -21.54 13.54
C TRP A 905 -33.10 -21.91 12.35
N THR A 906 -33.31 -23.12 11.83
CA THR A 906 -32.63 -23.64 10.64
C THR A 906 -33.04 -22.91 9.35
N ALA A 907 -32.14 -22.14 8.75
CA ALA A 907 -32.31 -21.60 7.39
C ALA A 907 -31.79 -22.60 6.35
N SER A 908 -32.64 -23.04 5.41
CA SER A 908 -32.35 -24.14 4.50
C SER A 908 -31.51 -23.73 3.28
N VAL A 909 -30.34 -24.38 3.11
CA VAL A 909 -29.52 -24.29 1.89
C VAL A 909 -29.91 -25.44 0.94
N PRO A 910 -30.34 -25.18 -0.31
CA PRO A 910 -30.70 -26.25 -1.25
C PRO A 910 -29.46 -27.00 -1.79
N ARG A 911 -29.23 -28.22 -1.32
CA ARG A 911 -28.27 -29.16 -1.95
C ARG A 911 -28.79 -29.58 -3.33
N TRP A 912 -28.09 -29.19 -4.40
CA TRP A 912 -28.30 -29.73 -5.74
C TRP A 912 -27.26 -30.81 -6.06
N HIS A 913 -27.59 -32.08 -5.76
CA HIS A 913 -26.88 -33.21 -6.33
C HIS A 913 -27.54 -33.63 -7.64
N HIS A 914 -26.80 -33.56 -8.76
CA HIS A 914 -26.99 -34.49 -9.86
C HIS A 914 -25.68 -34.67 -10.64
N PRO A 915 -25.17 -35.91 -10.82
CA PRO A 915 -23.89 -36.13 -11.48
C PRO A 915 -24.05 -36.12 -13.01
N LEU A 916 -23.40 -35.17 -13.69
CA LEU A 916 -23.20 -35.24 -15.13
C LEU A 916 -21.93 -36.06 -15.42
N ARG A 917 -22.10 -37.30 -15.87
CA ARG A 917 -21.03 -38.08 -16.48
C ARG A 917 -20.65 -37.43 -17.82
N HIS A 918 -19.45 -36.90 -17.93
CA HIS A 918 -18.77 -36.76 -19.21
C HIS A 918 -17.68 -37.83 -19.30
N GLU A 919 -17.75 -38.66 -20.33
CA GLU A 919 -16.73 -39.66 -20.64
C GLU A 919 -15.47 -38.95 -21.11
N ARG A 920 -14.36 -39.13 -20.38
CA ARG A 920 -13.04 -38.67 -20.85
C ARG A 920 -12.60 -39.58 -21.99
N ARG A 921 -12.48 -39.06 -23.21
CA ARG A 921 -11.57 -39.66 -24.19
C ARG A 921 -10.14 -39.33 -23.77
N ALA A 922 -9.28 -40.34 -23.77
CA ALA A 922 -7.84 -40.17 -23.57
C ALA A 922 -7.16 -39.86 -24.91
N GLY A 923 -6.06 -39.10 -24.85
CA GLY A 923 -5.22 -38.76 -26.00
C GLY A 923 -5.55 -37.41 -26.63
N ASP A 924 -5.01 -36.34 -26.02
CA ASP A 924 -4.15 -35.37 -26.72
C ASP A 924 -3.31 -34.61 -25.66
N PRO A 925 -2.04 -34.24 -25.94
CA PRO A 925 -1.19 -33.55 -24.99
C PRO A 925 -1.45 -32.03 -25.02
N PHE A 926 -1.78 -31.45 -23.87
CA PHE A 926 -1.63 -29.99 -23.70
C PHE A 926 -0.14 -29.66 -23.54
N PRO A 927 0.41 -28.68 -24.30
CA PRO A 927 1.71 -28.10 -23.98
C PRO A 927 1.64 -27.37 -22.64
N ALA A 928 2.69 -27.49 -21.83
CA ALA A 928 2.82 -26.71 -20.61
C ALA A 928 3.33 -25.30 -20.93
N VAL A 929 2.80 -24.31 -20.19
CA VAL A 929 3.26 -22.92 -20.10
C VAL A 929 3.22 -22.54 -18.62
#